data_AF-A0AAN8IRN6-F1
#
_entry.id   AF-A0AAN8IRN6-F1
#
_cell.length_a   1.000
_cell.length_b   1.000
_cell.length_c   1.000
_cell.angle_alpha   90.00
_cell.angle_beta   90.00
_cell.angle_gamma   90.00
#
_symmetry.space_group_name_H-M   'P 1'
#
loop_
_entity.id
_entity.type
_entity.pdbx_description
1 polymer ?
#
loop_
_entity_poly.entity_id
_entity_poly.type
_entity_poly.pdbx_seq_one_letter_code
_entity_poly.pdbx_strand_id
1 'polypeptide(L)'
;MASWEEYLATQQAVDGVQFTWNLWPHSRVDAQRLVVPLSCFFTPLKERPADQPQQPPLEYDPVLCQKASCKAILNPLCFVDFRAKTWVCPFCNQRNPFPAHYAAIAEDNRPPELYPQFTTIEYTLKKATTMPPIFMFVVDTCMTSEELKALKESLQTALSLLPADAMVGIITFGRMVQLHELNVQGISRSFVFKGTKEVAQKQLKDILAMNVGGGARPVQAGMHQNAAAPVGNAMPMGGPRPAGPGGPVPGGAPNAAYPGGPAAAPAAQQPHPTFNKFLQPISECDESINDIIDQISVDRWPVPQGHRPLRATGAALAVAVTLLEQCFPNTGARIMTFVGGACTHGPGAVVGEELKLPIRSWHTIKEDNAVYMKKATKFYDSLASRAVKNGHAIDIYSCALDQTGLLEMKNCFNSTGGNVVMGDSFNSSLFKQTYQRAFDKDANGQLKMGFNATMEVKTGSGLRIEGVLGCCASGNVRNACVSDTEMGIGGTCQWKFCSLTPRTTLCALFEISAQHGSAIGQGARGMVQFVTQYQHADGRKRIRVTTTCRSWADMATQQPNIAYGFDQEAGAVAIARLASWRATNENDTPEALRWLDRTLIRLCQKFGEYAKDDPNSFRLSDKFSLFPQFMFHLRRSQFLQVFNNSPDETAYYRHILFTENVLESTTMIQPVLFSYSFR
;
A
#
# COMPACT_ATOMS: atom_id res chain seq x y z
N MET A 1 6.97 35.44 -10.12
CA MET A 1 6.02 34.73 -9.24
C MET A 1 5.23 33.81 -10.14
N ALA A 2 5.28 32.51 -9.90
CA ALA A 2 4.44 31.58 -10.64
C ALA A 2 2.98 31.98 -10.43
N SER A 3 2.16 31.94 -11.48
CA SER A 3 0.71 32.10 -11.31
C SER A 3 0.18 31.04 -10.34
N TRP A 4 -0.95 31.31 -9.68
CA TRP A 4 -1.56 30.34 -8.75
C TRP A 4 -1.81 28.97 -9.41
N GLU A 5 -2.15 28.97 -10.70
CA GLU A 5 -2.38 27.77 -11.49
C GLU A 5 -1.07 27.02 -11.79
N GLU A 6 0.02 27.73 -12.11
CA GLU A 6 1.36 27.12 -12.24
C GLU A 6 1.82 26.46 -10.94
N TYR A 7 1.53 27.06 -9.78
CA TYR A 7 1.84 26.46 -8.48
C TYR A 7 1.08 25.13 -8.28
N LEU A 8 -0.22 25.09 -8.59
CA LEU A 8 -1.01 23.87 -8.47
C LEU A 8 -0.57 22.79 -9.46
N ALA A 9 -0.28 23.17 -10.70
CA ALA A 9 0.27 22.27 -11.71
C ALA A 9 1.62 21.69 -11.26
N THR A 10 2.47 22.50 -10.64
CA THR A 10 3.75 22.04 -10.06
C THR A 10 3.53 21.07 -8.90
N GLN A 11 2.60 21.35 -7.98
CA GLN A 11 2.26 20.44 -6.88
C GLN A 11 1.77 19.08 -7.41
N GLN A 12 0.97 19.07 -8.47
CA GLN A 12 0.45 17.84 -9.07
C GLN A 12 1.56 17.06 -9.81
N ALA A 13 2.36 17.76 -10.62
CA ALA A 13 3.40 17.14 -11.45
C ALA A 13 4.61 16.66 -10.64
N VAL A 14 5.02 17.42 -9.62
CA VAL A 14 6.26 17.19 -8.84
C VAL A 14 5.99 16.52 -7.50
N ASP A 15 5.02 17.03 -6.74
CA ASP A 15 4.75 16.56 -5.37
C ASP A 15 3.70 15.44 -5.32
N GLY A 16 2.99 15.20 -6.43
CA GLY A 16 1.90 14.23 -6.48
C GLY A 16 0.73 14.62 -5.60
N VAL A 17 0.45 15.92 -5.47
CA VAL A 17 -0.57 16.49 -4.59
C VAL A 17 -1.63 17.22 -5.40
N GLN A 18 -2.90 16.82 -5.27
CA GLN A 18 -4.04 17.50 -5.89
C GLN A 18 -5.24 17.54 -4.93
N PHE A 19 -5.71 18.73 -4.57
CA PHE A 19 -6.82 18.92 -3.62
C PHE A 19 -8.14 19.20 -4.34
N THR A 20 -9.25 18.78 -3.74
CA THR A 20 -10.61 19.19 -4.18
C THR A 20 -10.85 20.69 -3.99
N TRP A 21 -10.31 21.27 -2.91
CA TRP A 21 -10.40 22.69 -2.60
C TRP A 21 -9.01 23.23 -2.28
N ASN A 22 -8.58 24.26 -3.00
CA ASN A 22 -7.29 24.92 -2.82
C ASN A 22 -7.37 26.21 -1.98
N LEU A 23 -8.55 26.55 -1.48
CA LEU A 23 -8.77 27.57 -0.46
C LEU A 23 -9.75 27.02 0.57
N TRP A 24 -9.41 27.07 1.85
CA TRP A 24 -10.13 26.31 2.88
C TRP A 24 -10.98 27.23 3.75
N PRO A 25 -12.26 26.90 4.01
CA PRO A 25 -13.03 27.63 5.01
C PRO A 25 -12.40 27.44 6.38
N HIS A 26 -12.49 28.45 7.23
CA HIS A 26 -11.87 28.41 8.56
C HIS A 26 -12.75 27.76 9.64
N SER A 27 -14.03 27.50 9.36
CA SER A 27 -14.96 26.94 10.34
C SER A 27 -15.54 25.60 9.89
N ARG A 28 -15.77 24.69 10.84
CA ARG A 28 -16.40 23.39 10.61
C ARG A 28 -17.76 23.52 9.92
N VAL A 29 -18.55 24.52 10.33
CA VAL A 29 -19.89 24.77 9.77
C VAL A 29 -19.80 25.18 8.30
N ASP A 30 -18.83 26.03 7.95
CA ASP A 30 -18.65 26.44 6.56
C ASP A 30 -18.02 25.34 5.70
N ALA A 31 -17.17 24.48 6.28
CA ALA A 31 -16.65 23.29 5.61
C ALA A 31 -17.78 22.34 5.17
N GLN A 32 -18.81 22.14 6.00
CA GLN A 32 -19.99 21.34 5.64
C GLN A 32 -20.79 21.93 4.48
N ARG A 33 -20.69 23.25 4.25
CA ARG A 33 -21.33 23.94 3.12
C ARG A 33 -20.58 23.77 1.80
N LEU A 34 -19.37 23.20 1.80
CA LEU A 34 -18.63 22.89 0.56
C LEU A 34 -19.30 21.75 -0.23
N VAL A 35 -20.08 20.89 0.43
CA VAL A 35 -20.75 19.71 -0.15
C VAL A 35 -19.77 18.60 -0.58
N VAL A 36 -18.81 18.91 -1.45
CA VAL A 36 -17.67 18.02 -1.75
C VAL A 36 -16.66 18.15 -0.60
N PRO A 37 -16.22 17.03 0.02
CA PRO A 37 -15.33 17.09 1.16
C PRO A 37 -13.97 17.68 0.79
N LEU A 38 -13.31 18.30 1.78
CA LEU A 38 -11.91 18.69 1.66
C LEU A 38 -11.07 17.42 1.60
N SER A 39 -10.47 17.15 0.46
CA SER A 39 -9.68 15.94 0.26
C SER A 39 -8.48 16.20 -0.63
N CYS A 40 -7.46 15.35 -0.50
CA CYS A 40 -6.22 15.39 -1.23
C CYS A 40 -5.93 14.05 -1.88
N PHE A 41 -5.81 14.03 -3.21
CA PHE A 41 -5.15 12.96 -3.91
C PHE A 41 -3.64 13.07 -3.69
N PHE A 42 -3.04 12.00 -3.19
CA PHE A 42 -1.62 11.94 -2.89
C PHE A 42 -0.99 10.68 -3.50
N THR A 43 0.07 10.88 -4.27
CA THR A 43 0.87 9.82 -4.89
C THR A 43 2.24 9.73 -4.19
N PRO A 44 2.43 8.85 -3.19
CA PRO A 44 3.60 8.89 -2.31
C PRO A 44 4.93 8.73 -3.04
N LEU A 45 4.97 7.92 -4.11
CA LEU A 45 6.17 7.63 -4.89
C LEU A 45 6.16 8.32 -6.26
N LYS A 46 5.47 9.46 -6.41
CA LYS A 46 5.41 10.23 -7.68
C LYS A 46 6.81 10.40 -8.27
N GLU A 47 7.01 10.07 -9.54
CA GLU A 47 8.29 10.36 -10.19
C GLU A 47 8.43 11.85 -10.47
N ARG A 48 9.58 12.41 -10.10
CA ARG A 48 9.89 13.80 -10.41
C ARG A 48 10.23 13.89 -11.91
N PRO A 49 9.60 14.78 -12.68
CA PRO A 49 9.92 14.96 -14.09
C PRO A 49 11.40 15.31 -14.31
N ALA A 50 11.99 14.85 -15.42
CA ALA A 50 13.42 15.02 -15.71
C ALA A 50 13.82 16.47 -15.99
N ASP A 51 12.88 17.29 -16.47
CA ASP A 51 13.02 18.72 -16.73
C ASP A 51 13.00 19.58 -15.45
N GLN A 52 12.61 18.99 -14.31
CA GLN A 52 12.56 19.69 -13.03
C GLN A 52 13.88 19.56 -12.25
N PRO A 53 14.20 20.51 -11.36
CA PRO A 53 15.39 20.43 -10.51
C PRO A 53 15.39 19.14 -9.68
N GLN A 54 16.45 18.34 -9.85
CA GLN A 54 16.63 17.10 -9.10
C GLN A 54 17.19 17.39 -7.71
N GLN A 55 16.69 16.66 -6.72
CA GLN A 55 17.21 16.73 -5.36
C GLN A 55 18.59 16.06 -5.27
N PRO A 56 19.54 16.60 -4.48
CA PRO A 56 20.77 15.88 -4.18
C PRO A 56 20.48 14.64 -3.30
N PRO A 57 21.32 13.60 -3.32
CA PRO A 57 21.17 12.45 -2.42
C PRO A 57 21.25 12.86 -0.95
N LEU A 58 20.20 12.57 -0.17
CA LEU A 58 20.15 12.86 1.26
C LEU A 58 20.38 11.60 2.07
N GLU A 59 21.65 11.32 2.31
CA GLU A 59 22.05 10.11 3.03
C GLU A 59 22.20 10.34 4.55
N TYR A 60 21.16 10.90 5.18
CA TYR A 60 21.13 11.18 6.61
C TYR A 60 19.71 11.11 7.17
N ASP A 61 19.59 11.02 8.49
CA ASP A 61 18.30 10.96 9.16
C ASP A 61 17.57 12.33 9.09
N PRO A 62 16.25 12.35 8.86
CA PRO A 62 15.49 13.60 8.79
C PRO A 62 15.52 14.35 10.13
N VAL A 63 15.57 15.68 10.06
CA VAL A 63 15.52 16.55 11.24
C VAL A 63 14.08 16.66 11.75
N LEU A 64 13.84 16.16 12.96
CA LEU A 64 12.52 16.11 13.59
C LEU A 64 12.30 17.25 14.58
N CYS A 65 11.06 17.73 14.67
CA CYS A 65 10.61 18.57 15.77
C CYS A 65 10.80 17.84 17.11
N GLN A 66 11.36 18.52 18.11
CA GLN A 66 11.69 17.93 19.41
C GLN A 66 10.43 17.66 20.26
N LYS A 67 9.32 18.36 20.01
CA LYS A 67 8.05 18.12 20.70
C LYS A 67 7.57 16.69 20.44
N ALA A 68 7.47 15.89 21.50
CA ALA A 68 7.18 14.46 21.44
C ALA A 68 5.85 14.12 20.73
N SER A 69 4.83 14.97 20.90
CA SER A 69 3.52 14.79 20.26
C SER A 69 3.44 15.27 18.81
N CYS A 70 4.47 15.96 18.30
CA CYS A 70 4.47 16.51 16.94
C CYS A 70 5.35 15.65 16.00
N LYS A 71 6.66 15.59 16.28
CA LYS A 71 7.64 14.90 15.44
C LYS A 71 7.53 15.21 13.92
N ALA A 72 7.02 16.38 13.55
CA ALA A 72 7.03 16.83 12.15
C ALA A 72 8.47 17.02 11.67
N ILE A 73 8.71 16.72 10.40
CA ILE A 73 10.03 16.82 9.76
C ILE A 73 10.25 18.25 9.26
N LEU A 74 11.48 18.73 9.39
CA LEU A 74 11.96 20.01 8.84
C LEU A 74 11.58 20.12 7.35
N ASN A 75 11.07 21.27 6.95
CA ASN A 75 10.55 21.50 5.60
C ASN A 75 10.63 23.00 5.24
N PRO A 76 10.39 23.38 3.97
CA PRO A 76 10.58 24.77 3.52
C PRO A 76 9.64 25.79 4.17
N LEU A 77 8.59 25.35 4.87
CA LEU A 77 7.61 26.21 5.54
C LEU A 77 7.99 26.49 7.00
N CYS A 78 9.11 25.94 7.48
CA CYS A 78 9.66 26.27 8.79
C CYS A 78 10.27 27.67 8.81
N PHE A 79 9.98 28.45 9.86
CA PHE A 79 10.68 29.71 10.09
C PHE A 79 12.07 29.42 10.66
N VAL A 80 13.12 29.90 9.99
CA VAL A 80 14.52 29.63 10.35
C VAL A 80 15.20 30.89 10.86
N ASP A 81 15.81 30.78 12.04
CA ASP A 81 16.65 31.81 12.64
C ASP A 81 18.12 31.35 12.52
N PHE A 82 18.78 31.79 11.44
CA PHE A 82 20.17 31.41 11.12
C PHE A 82 21.17 31.93 12.16
N ARG A 83 20.89 33.05 12.81
CA ARG A 83 21.75 33.63 13.84
C ARG A 83 21.72 32.79 15.11
N ALA A 84 20.52 32.43 15.58
CA ALA A 84 20.36 31.57 16.75
C ALA A 84 20.57 30.08 16.44
N LYS A 85 20.66 29.71 15.15
CA LYS A 85 20.70 28.31 14.68
C LYS A 85 19.52 27.50 15.20
N THR A 86 18.33 28.08 15.11
CA THR A 86 17.06 27.44 15.51
C THR A 86 16.01 27.54 14.41
N TRP A 87 15.00 26.69 14.46
CA TRP A 87 13.85 26.72 13.56
C TRP A 87 12.55 26.52 14.33
N VAL A 88 11.46 27.11 13.84
CA VAL A 88 10.12 26.99 14.41
C VAL A 88 9.29 26.05 13.56
N CYS A 89 8.74 25.02 14.19
CA CYS A 89 7.90 24.03 13.54
C CYS A 89 6.52 24.63 13.20
N PRO A 90 6.08 24.64 11.93
CA PRO A 90 4.82 25.26 11.51
C PRO A 90 3.57 24.49 11.98
N PHE A 91 3.74 23.25 12.44
CA PHE A 91 2.64 22.41 12.93
C PHE A 91 2.29 22.68 14.40
N CYS A 92 3.28 23.01 15.23
CA CYS A 92 3.10 23.11 16.68
C CYS A 92 3.75 24.34 17.33
N ASN A 93 4.37 25.22 16.54
CA ASN A 93 5.09 26.43 16.95
C ASN A 93 6.25 26.20 17.94
N GLN A 94 6.71 24.94 18.10
CA GLN A 94 7.89 24.63 18.89
C GLN A 94 9.13 25.21 18.21
N ARG A 95 9.93 25.98 18.97
CA ARG A 95 11.31 26.35 18.57
C ARG A 95 12.23 25.17 18.86
N ASN A 96 13.02 24.77 17.87
CA ASN A 96 13.93 23.63 17.90
C ASN A 96 15.35 24.10 17.52
N PRO A 97 16.40 23.62 18.20
CA PRO A 97 17.77 23.82 17.74
C PRO A 97 18.06 22.93 16.52
N PHE A 98 18.99 23.38 15.67
CA PHE A 98 19.54 22.51 14.63
C PHE A 98 20.51 21.47 15.21
N PRO A 99 20.61 20.28 14.60
CA PRO A 99 21.60 19.27 14.97
C PRO A 99 23.02 19.73 14.64
N ALA A 100 24.02 19.11 15.27
CA ALA A 100 25.43 19.50 15.14
C ALA A 100 25.97 19.48 13.70
N HIS A 101 25.46 18.59 12.84
CA HIS A 101 25.88 18.53 11.43
C HIS A 101 25.40 19.74 10.61
N TYR A 102 24.46 20.54 11.13
CA TYR A 102 24.03 21.83 10.58
C TYR A 102 24.65 23.03 11.30
N ALA A 103 25.78 22.85 11.98
CA ALA A 103 26.48 23.94 12.66
C ALA A 103 26.88 25.09 11.71
N ALA A 104 27.09 24.80 10.42
CA ALA A 104 27.45 25.78 9.39
C ALA A 104 26.24 26.33 8.60
N ILE A 105 25.01 26.11 9.07
CA ILE A 105 23.81 26.61 8.40
C ILE A 105 23.80 28.14 8.34
N ALA A 106 23.56 28.68 7.15
CA ALA A 106 23.49 30.11 6.88
C ALA A 106 22.49 30.37 5.74
N GLU A 107 22.21 31.64 5.46
CA GLU A 107 21.22 32.02 4.45
C GLU A 107 21.59 31.58 3.03
N ASP A 108 22.90 31.61 2.73
CA ASP A 108 23.56 31.15 1.51
C ASP A 108 23.88 29.64 1.53
N ASN A 109 23.95 29.04 2.73
CA ASN A 109 24.25 27.62 2.93
C ASN A 109 23.06 26.90 3.59
N ARG A 110 21.93 26.84 2.88
CA ARG A 110 20.73 26.13 3.34
C ARG A 110 20.79 24.65 2.97
N PRO A 111 20.34 23.74 3.85
CA PRO A 111 20.19 22.34 3.49
C PRO A 111 19.05 22.14 2.48
N PRO A 112 19.08 21.06 1.67
CA PRO A 112 18.10 20.77 0.62
C PRO A 112 16.63 20.89 1.08
N GLU A 113 16.29 20.39 2.26
CA GLU A 113 14.91 20.39 2.79
C GLU A 113 14.34 21.79 3.13
N LEU A 114 15.16 22.84 3.08
CA LEU A 114 14.72 24.23 3.28
C LEU A 114 14.56 25.01 1.99
N TYR A 115 14.89 24.44 0.83
CA TYR A 115 14.65 25.09 -0.45
C TYR A 115 13.16 24.99 -0.85
N PRO A 116 12.51 26.10 -1.25
CA PRO A 116 11.10 26.09 -1.64
C PRO A 116 10.74 25.12 -2.78
N GLN A 117 11.68 24.80 -3.67
CA GLN A 117 11.47 23.81 -4.74
C GLN A 117 11.46 22.34 -4.27
N PHE A 118 11.86 22.07 -3.02
CA PHE A 118 11.96 20.73 -2.43
C PHE A 118 10.93 20.55 -1.29
N THR A 119 9.66 20.86 -1.59
CA THR A 119 8.49 20.52 -0.77
C THR A 119 8.29 19.03 -0.62
N THR A 120 8.67 18.24 -1.64
CA THR A 120 8.85 16.78 -1.57
C THR A 120 10.32 16.41 -1.64
N ILE A 121 10.78 15.65 -0.64
CA ILE A 121 12.17 15.23 -0.52
C ILE A 121 12.28 13.77 -0.04
N GLU A 122 13.35 13.07 -0.40
CA GLU A 122 13.58 11.67 -0.02
C GLU A 122 14.93 11.48 0.67
N TYR A 123 14.88 10.92 1.88
CA TYR A 123 16.04 10.57 2.70
C TYR A 123 16.36 9.09 2.53
N THR A 124 17.64 8.75 2.42
CA THR A 124 18.16 7.38 2.43
C THR A 124 18.90 7.13 3.74
N LEU A 125 18.43 6.16 4.52
CA LEU A 125 18.96 5.91 5.86
C LEU A 125 20.22 5.03 5.81
N LYS A 126 21.40 5.62 6.07
CA LYS A 126 22.70 4.90 5.98
C LYS A 126 22.80 3.66 6.86
N LYS A 127 22.23 3.70 8.08
CA LYS A 127 22.36 2.62 9.07
C LYS A 127 21.24 1.58 8.98
N ALA A 128 20.23 1.81 8.15
CA ALA A 128 19.07 0.95 8.05
C ALA A 128 19.03 0.24 6.69
N THR A 129 19.83 -0.83 6.59
CA THR A 129 19.73 -1.79 5.49
C THR A 129 18.56 -2.74 5.72
N THR A 130 17.98 -3.21 4.62
CA THR A 130 16.94 -4.23 4.56
C THR A 130 17.41 -5.37 3.68
N MET A 131 16.77 -6.53 3.79
CA MET A 131 17.01 -7.64 2.88
C MET A 131 16.63 -7.24 1.45
N PRO A 132 17.19 -7.89 0.42
CA PRO A 132 16.66 -7.80 -0.94
C PRO A 132 15.17 -8.15 -1.02
N PRO A 133 14.43 -7.64 -2.00
CA PRO A 133 13.03 -7.97 -2.19
C PRO A 133 12.84 -9.47 -2.49
N ILE A 134 11.71 -10.02 -2.03
CA ILE A 134 11.38 -11.44 -2.21
C ILE A 134 10.22 -11.58 -3.20
N PHE A 135 10.35 -12.46 -4.19
CA PHE A 135 9.34 -12.75 -5.19
C PHE A 135 8.92 -14.22 -5.13
N MET A 136 7.68 -14.47 -4.73
CA MET A 136 7.09 -15.81 -4.64
C MET A 136 6.11 -16.02 -5.80
N PHE A 137 6.46 -16.87 -6.75
CA PHE A 137 5.58 -17.25 -7.87
C PHE A 137 4.63 -18.37 -7.44
N VAL A 138 3.32 -18.16 -7.58
CA VAL A 138 2.28 -19.14 -7.26
C VAL A 138 1.49 -19.44 -8.53
N VAL A 139 1.79 -20.57 -9.16
CA VAL A 139 1.42 -20.87 -10.55
C VAL A 139 0.36 -21.96 -10.60
N ASP A 140 -0.80 -21.62 -11.14
CA ASP A 140 -1.85 -22.59 -11.48
C ASP A 140 -1.42 -23.49 -12.64
N THR A 141 -1.80 -24.77 -12.57
CA THR A 141 -1.54 -25.79 -13.60
C THR A 141 -2.82 -26.37 -14.19
N CYS A 142 -4.00 -25.94 -13.72
CA CYS A 142 -5.32 -26.36 -14.21
C CYS A 142 -5.80 -25.55 -15.43
N MET A 143 -4.95 -25.39 -16.44
CA MET A 143 -5.23 -24.65 -17.68
C MET A 143 -4.78 -25.44 -18.91
N THR A 144 -5.01 -24.92 -20.12
CA THR A 144 -4.56 -25.59 -21.35
C THR A 144 -3.03 -25.55 -21.46
N SER A 145 -2.45 -26.47 -22.25
CA SER A 145 -1.00 -26.50 -22.48
C SER A 145 -0.48 -25.22 -23.15
N GLU A 146 -1.28 -24.60 -24.01
CA GLU A 146 -0.96 -23.35 -24.70
C GLU A 146 -0.89 -22.17 -23.73
N GLU A 147 -1.89 -22.03 -22.85
CA GLU A 147 -1.92 -21.01 -21.80
C GLU A 147 -0.74 -21.18 -20.84
N LEU A 148 -0.49 -22.41 -20.39
CA LEU A 148 0.62 -22.70 -19.48
C LEU A 148 1.97 -22.40 -20.13
N LYS A 149 2.14 -22.72 -21.42
CA LYS A 149 3.36 -22.40 -22.16
C LYS A 149 3.60 -20.88 -22.21
N ALA A 150 2.58 -20.10 -22.58
CA ALA A 150 2.69 -18.65 -22.63
C ALA A 150 2.97 -18.03 -21.25
N LEU A 151 2.38 -18.60 -20.20
CA LEU A 151 2.66 -18.19 -18.82
C LEU A 151 4.11 -18.48 -18.44
N LYS A 152 4.65 -19.66 -18.76
CA LYS A 152 6.06 -20.01 -18.51
C LYS A 152 7.04 -19.02 -19.15
N GLU A 153 6.82 -18.69 -20.42
CA GLU A 153 7.63 -17.68 -21.14
C GLU A 153 7.60 -16.31 -20.42
N SER A 154 6.43 -15.93 -19.90
CA SER A 154 6.26 -14.68 -19.15
C SER A 154 6.98 -14.72 -17.80
N LEU A 155 6.96 -15.85 -17.09
CA LEU A 155 7.68 -16.05 -15.83
C LEU A 155 9.20 -15.97 -16.01
N GLN A 156 9.73 -16.62 -17.06
CA GLN A 156 11.16 -16.57 -17.41
C GLN A 156 11.58 -15.15 -17.78
N THR A 157 10.74 -14.44 -18.55
CA THR A 157 10.97 -13.03 -18.85
C THR A 157 11.03 -12.19 -17.57
N ALA A 158 10.10 -12.39 -16.63
CA ALA A 158 10.12 -11.68 -15.36
C ALA A 158 11.38 -11.97 -14.53
N LEU A 159 11.81 -13.23 -14.44
CA LEU A 159 13.05 -13.61 -13.74
C LEU A 159 14.26 -12.85 -14.29
N SER A 160 14.37 -12.71 -15.62
CA SER A 160 15.46 -11.95 -16.26
C SER A 160 15.46 -10.44 -15.95
N LEU A 161 14.31 -9.90 -15.54
CA LEU A 161 14.16 -8.48 -15.21
C LEU A 161 14.44 -8.20 -13.73
N LEU A 162 14.36 -9.21 -12.86
CA LEU A 162 14.57 -9.06 -11.43
C LEU A 162 16.06 -8.83 -11.08
N PRO A 163 16.36 -8.16 -9.95
CA PRO A 163 17.72 -8.03 -9.44
C PRO A 163 18.33 -9.40 -9.11
N ALA A 164 19.61 -9.61 -9.41
CA ALA A 164 20.29 -10.89 -9.18
C ALA A 164 20.35 -11.32 -7.71
N ASP A 165 20.34 -10.35 -6.79
CA ASP A 165 20.32 -10.54 -5.34
C ASP A 165 18.90 -10.72 -4.76
N ALA A 166 17.86 -10.53 -5.57
CA ALA A 166 16.48 -10.77 -5.14
C ALA A 166 16.26 -12.25 -4.83
N MET A 167 15.45 -12.52 -3.80
CA MET A 167 15.11 -13.88 -3.41
C MET A 167 13.90 -14.35 -4.21
N VAL A 168 13.96 -15.56 -4.77
CA VAL A 168 12.84 -16.15 -5.52
C VAL A 168 12.40 -17.47 -4.92
N GLY A 169 11.12 -17.78 -5.07
CA GLY A 169 10.52 -19.07 -4.73
C GLY A 169 9.38 -19.38 -5.68
N ILE A 170 9.10 -20.68 -5.87
CA ILE A 170 8.03 -21.13 -6.75
C ILE A 170 7.15 -22.19 -6.08
N ILE A 171 5.84 -21.97 -6.18
CA ILE A 171 4.78 -22.90 -5.81
C ILE A 171 3.99 -23.17 -7.07
N THR A 172 3.76 -24.44 -7.38
CA THR A 172 2.80 -24.84 -8.42
C THR A 172 1.59 -25.50 -7.77
N PHE A 173 0.41 -25.34 -8.36
CA PHE A 173 -0.78 -25.96 -7.81
C PHE A 173 -1.79 -26.37 -8.87
N GLY A 174 -2.56 -27.39 -8.52
CA GLY A 174 -3.76 -27.85 -9.22
C GLY A 174 -4.69 -28.43 -8.18
N ARG A 175 -4.94 -29.75 -8.23
CA ARG A 175 -5.59 -30.47 -7.13
C ARG A 175 -4.76 -30.47 -5.84
N MET A 176 -3.43 -30.54 -6.00
CA MET A 176 -2.45 -30.53 -4.92
C MET A 176 -1.61 -29.27 -5.01
N VAL A 177 -1.00 -28.86 -3.90
CA VAL A 177 -0.07 -27.71 -3.85
C VAL A 177 1.35 -28.25 -3.71
N GLN A 178 2.27 -27.81 -4.56
CA GLN A 178 3.67 -28.23 -4.57
C GLN A 178 4.56 -27.04 -4.27
N LEU A 179 5.33 -27.12 -3.18
CA LEU A 179 6.37 -26.15 -2.84
C LEU A 179 7.73 -26.70 -3.31
N HIS A 180 8.36 -26.03 -4.27
CA HIS A 180 9.59 -26.51 -4.89
C HIS A 180 10.82 -26.08 -4.11
N GLU A 181 11.76 -27.00 -3.97
CA GLU A 181 13.09 -26.74 -3.42
C GLU A 181 14.03 -26.28 -4.55
N LEU A 182 14.73 -25.19 -4.32
CA LEU A 182 15.63 -24.58 -5.30
C LEU A 182 17.09 -24.99 -5.05
N ASN A 183 17.90 -24.94 -6.10
CA ASN A 183 19.35 -25.20 -6.03
C ASN A 183 19.69 -26.63 -5.54
N VAL A 184 18.86 -27.61 -5.92
CA VAL A 184 19.12 -29.04 -5.67
C VAL A 184 19.80 -29.64 -6.90
N GLN A 185 21.01 -30.17 -6.72
CA GLN A 185 21.77 -30.76 -7.81
C GLN A 185 21.25 -32.17 -8.17
N GLY A 186 21.05 -32.42 -9.47
CA GLY A 186 20.78 -33.75 -10.03
C GLY A 186 19.36 -34.30 -9.82
N ILE A 187 18.52 -33.68 -8.99
CA ILE A 187 17.11 -34.07 -8.80
C ILE A 187 16.25 -32.86 -8.43
N SER A 188 15.07 -32.74 -9.04
CA SER A 188 14.05 -31.76 -8.64
C SER A 188 13.25 -32.30 -7.46
N ARG A 189 13.14 -31.53 -6.37
CA ARG A 189 12.39 -31.90 -5.15
C ARG A 189 11.29 -30.91 -4.87
N SER A 190 10.13 -31.42 -4.46
CA SER A 190 9.02 -30.59 -4.00
C SER A 190 8.26 -31.24 -2.85
N PHE A 191 7.68 -30.40 -2.00
CA PHE A 191 6.81 -30.81 -0.90
C PHE A 191 5.36 -30.66 -1.32
N VAL A 192 4.60 -31.75 -1.22
CA VAL A 192 3.22 -31.82 -1.70
C VAL A 192 2.24 -31.71 -0.54
N PHE A 193 1.37 -30.70 -0.58
CA PHE A 193 0.29 -30.47 0.38
C PHE A 193 -1.05 -30.83 -0.24
N LYS A 194 -1.96 -31.36 0.59
CA LYS A 194 -3.35 -31.62 0.18
C LYS A 194 -4.08 -30.30 -0.04
N GLY A 195 -4.63 -30.08 -1.23
CA GLY A 195 -5.44 -28.89 -1.53
C GLY A 195 -6.74 -28.77 -0.73
N THR A 196 -7.20 -29.86 -0.10
CA THR A 196 -8.44 -29.87 0.71
C THR A 196 -8.33 -29.19 2.07
N LYS A 197 -7.11 -28.86 2.53
CA LYS A 197 -6.87 -28.32 3.87
C LYS A 197 -5.96 -27.11 3.82
N GLU A 198 -6.17 -26.18 4.73
CA GLU A 198 -5.20 -25.11 4.98
C GLU A 198 -3.95 -25.70 5.63
N VAL A 199 -2.77 -25.24 5.22
CA VAL A 199 -1.50 -25.68 5.82
C VAL A 199 -1.34 -25.08 7.21
N ALA A 200 -0.99 -25.90 8.19
CA ALA A 200 -0.71 -25.41 9.54
C ALA A 200 0.71 -24.83 9.61
N GLN A 201 0.90 -23.72 10.35
CA GLN A 201 2.23 -23.12 10.54
C GLN A 201 3.27 -24.12 11.07
N LYS A 202 2.86 -25.00 12.00
CA LYS A 202 3.73 -26.05 12.56
C LYS A 202 4.23 -27.01 11.47
N GLN A 203 3.35 -27.46 10.58
CA GLN A 203 3.74 -28.38 9.50
C GLN A 203 4.82 -27.76 8.61
N LEU A 204 4.68 -26.47 8.31
CA LEU A 204 5.64 -25.76 7.46
C LEU A 204 6.99 -25.53 8.18
N LYS A 205 6.95 -25.22 9.49
CA LYS A 205 8.16 -25.17 10.34
C LYS A 205 8.92 -26.49 10.37
N ASP A 206 8.20 -27.59 10.54
CA ASP A 206 8.80 -28.93 10.57
C ASP A 206 9.47 -29.23 9.22
N ILE A 207 8.83 -28.90 8.09
CA ILE A 207 9.39 -29.05 6.73
C ILE A 207 10.63 -28.18 6.51
N LEU A 208 10.62 -26.94 6.99
CA LEU A 208 11.78 -26.03 6.93
C LEU A 208 12.97 -26.60 7.73
N ALA A 209 12.71 -27.25 8.87
CA ALA A 209 13.74 -27.86 9.71
C ALA A 209 14.27 -29.21 9.16
N MET A 210 13.58 -29.83 8.20
CA MET A 210 14.03 -31.09 7.60
C MET A 210 15.21 -30.86 6.64
N ASN A 211 16.41 -31.26 7.06
CA ASN A 211 17.55 -31.41 6.14
C ASN A 211 17.50 -32.79 5.47
N VAL A 212 16.71 -32.91 4.40
CA VAL A 212 16.69 -34.13 3.58
C VAL A 212 17.91 -34.10 2.65
N GLY A 213 18.89 -34.97 2.86
CA GLY A 213 20.01 -35.20 1.92
C GLY A 213 21.16 -34.20 1.95
N GLY A 214 21.23 -33.29 2.93
CA GLY A 214 22.42 -32.46 3.14
C GLY A 214 23.53 -33.28 3.79
N GLY A 215 24.51 -33.75 3.00
CA GLY A 215 25.75 -34.28 3.55
C GLY A 215 26.38 -33.24 4.47
N ALA A 216 26.71 -33.63 5.71
CA ALA A 216 27.41 -32.78 6.65
C ALA A 216 28.71 -32.28 6.00
N ARG A 217 28.77 -30.99 5.64
CA ARG A 217 30.06 -30.32 5.41
C ARG A 217 30.65 -30.03 6.78
N PRO A 218 31.76 -30.66 7.18
CA PRO A 218 32.45 -30.25 8.38
C PRO A 218 33.04 -28.87 8.10
N VAL A 219 32.57 -27.86 8.82
CA VAL A 219 33.26 -26.56 8.88
C VAL A 219 34.57 -26.83 9.61
N GLN A 220 35.64 -27.03 8.85
CA GLN A 220 36.99 -27.14 9.37
C GLN A 220 37.38 -25.74 9.88
N ALA A 221 37.18 -25.51 11.18
CA ALA A 221 37.68 -24.33 11.85
C ALA A 221 39.22 -24.39 11.86
N GLY A 222 39.84 -23.67 10.94
CA GLY A 222 41.28 -23.39 10.98
C GLY A 222 41.58 -22.48 12.18
N MET A 223 41.91 -23.09 13.33
CA MET A 223 42.50 -22.38 14.47
C MET A 223 43.93 -21.98 14.13
N HIS A 224 44.15 -20.71 13.79
CA HIS A 224 45.44 -20.08 14.03
C HIS A 224 45.56 -19.79 15.53
N GLN A 225 46.41 -20.58 16.20
CA GLN A 225 46.84 -20.38 17.57
C GLN A 225 47.63 -19.07 17.68
N ASN A 226 47.26 -18.22 18.63
CA ASN A 226 48.21 -17.33 19.29
C ASN A 226 48.13 -17.59 20.79
N ALA A 227 49.27 -17.95 21.34
CA ALA A 227 49.46 -18.44 22.70
C ALA A 227 49.49 -17.30 23.72
N ALA A 228 48.81 -17.51 24.85
CA ALA A 228 49.15 -16.88 26.13
C ALA A 228 48.92 -17.90 27.24
N ALA A 229 49.96 -18.09 28.06
CA ALA A 229 50.10 -19.17 29.05
C ALA A 229 49.23 -18.98 30.30
N PRO A 230 48.97 -20.07 31.07
CA PRO A 230 48.10 -20.04 32.25
C PRO A 230 48.87 -19.99 33.58
N VAL A 231 48.24 -19.37 34.58
CA VAL A 231 48.47 -19.57 36.02
C VAL A 231 47.06 -19.54 36.62
N GLY A 232 46.55 -20.43 37.45
CA GLY A 232 47.05 -21.60 38.16
C GLY A 232 46.15 -21.77 39.39
N ASN A 233 45.60 -22.98 39.57
CA ASN A 233 45.06 -23.57 40.80
C ASN A 233 43.77 -23.01 41.48
N ALA A 234 42.74 -23.86 41.55
CA ALA A 234 42.39 -24.69 42.74
C ALA A 234 40.86 -24.88 42.90
N MET A 235 40.46 -26.14 42.99
CA MET A 235 39.14 -26.66 43.39
C MET A 235 39.03 -26.74 44.95
N PRO A 236 38.00 -27.38 45.57
CA PRO A 236 36.52 -27.33 45.42
C PRO A 236 35.76 -27.26 46.79
N MET A 237 34.42 -27.43 46.73
CA MET A 237 33.50 -28.07 47.72
C MET A 237 32.59 -27.21 48.62
N GLY A 238 31.31 -27.60 48.65
CA GLY A 238 30.47 -27.62 49.87
C GLY A 238 29.20 -26.75 49.85
N GLY A 239 28.01 -27.37 49.73
CA GLY A 239 26.72 -26.76 50.15
C GLY A 239 26.52 -26.82 51.67
N PRO A 240 25.29 -26.76 52.26
CA PRO A 240 23.97 -26.26 51.81
C PRO A 240 23.35 -25.20 52.78
N ARG A 241 22.09 -24.78 52.53
CA ARG A 241 21.26 -23.80 53.30
C ARG A 241 21.03 -24.18 54.79
N PRO A 242 20.59 -23.24 55.67
CA PRO A 242 19.15 -23.15 56.04
C PRO A 242 18.64 -21.72 56.44
N ALA A 243 17.43 -21.64 57.00
CA ALA A 243 16.47 -20.52 56.96
C ALA A 243 16.18 -19.78 58.30
N GLY A 244 15.74 -18.50 58.20
CA GLY A 244 14.80 -17.73 59.07
C GLY A 244 15.32 -17.10 60.39
N PRO A 245 14.55 -16.23 61.11
CA PRO A 245 13.41 -15.37 60.74
C PRO A 245 13.37 -13.93 61.37
N GLY A 246 12.49 -13.04 60.85
CA GLY A 246 11.64 -12.10 61.63
C GLY A 246 12.10 -10.66 61.99
N GLY A 247 11.28 -9.64 61.62
CA GLY A 247 11.18 -8.34 62.34
C GLY A 247 10.85 -7.08 61.48
N PRO A 248 9.96 -6.13 61.88
CA PRO A 248 9.11 -5.34 60.95
C PRO A 248 9.28 -3.80 60.99
N VAL A 249 9.00 -3.05 59.89
CA VAL A 249 8.37 -1.67 59.87
C VAL A 249 7.97 -1.24 58.42
N PRO A 250 7.26 -0.11 58.11
CA PRO A 250 5.95 -0.14 57.44
C PRO A 250 5.81 0.66 56.12
N GLY A 251 4.67 0.43 55.45
CA GLY A 251 3.87 1.29 54.55
C GLY A 251 4.50 2.43 53.72
N GLY A 252 4.41 2.30 52.39
CA GLY A 252 4.52 3.40 51.42
C GLY A 252 4.21 2.95 49.98
N ALA A 253 3.25 3.60 49.33
CA ALA A 253 2.73 3.30 47.98
C ALA A 253 3.76 3.50 46.84
N PRO A 254 3.59 2.86 45.66
CA PRO A 254 4.66 2.76 44.67
C PRO A 254 4.76 3.98 43.74
N ASN A 255 5.91 4.65 43.78
CA ASN A 255 6.38 5.61 42.79
C ASN A 255 7.03 4.86 41.61
N ALA A 256 6.53 5.09 40.39
CA ALA A 256 7.14 4.60 39.16
C ALA A 256 8.38 5.45 38.81
N ALA A 257 9.56 4.92 39.12
CA ALA A 257 10.84 5.51 38.77
C ALA A 257 11.34 4.98 37.41
N TYR A 258 11.73 5.91 36.54
CA TYR A 258 12.62 5.65 35.40
C TYR A 258 13.98 5.12 35.89
N PRO A 259 14.61 4.16 35.19
CA PRO A 259 16.05 3.96 35.31
C PRO A 259 16.76 4.46 34.03
N GLY A 260 17.63 5.46 34.21
CA GLY A 260 18.72 5.79 33.30
C GLY A 260 20.04 5.29 33.88
N GLY A 261 20.80 4.55 33.07
CA GLY A 261 22.14 4.04 33.38
C GLY A 261 22.48 2.84 32.47
N PRO A 262 23.68 2.77 31.86
CA PRO A 262 23.91 1.90 30.70
C PRO A 262 24.05 0.44 31.13
N ALA A 263 22.97 -0.32 31.00
CA ALA A 263 23.05 -1.76 30.94
C ALA A 263 23.69 -2.15 29.60
N ALA A 264 24.73 -2.97 29.64
CA ALA A 264 25.33 -3.58 28.47
C ALA A 264 24.23 -4.11 27.56
N ALA A 265 24.19 -3.61 26.33
CA ALA A 265 23.22 -4.05 25.33
C ALA A 265 23.30 -5.58 25.24
N PRO A 266 22.16 -6.32 25.28
CA PRO A 266 22.20 -7.69 24.83
C PRO A 266 22.72 -7.62 23.39
N ALA A 267 23.84 -8.31 23.13
CA ALA A 267 24.41 -8.40 21.81
C ALA A 267 23.27 -8.70 20.84
N ALA A 268 23.01 -7.78 19.91
CA ALA A 268 22.05 -8.00 18.86
C ALA A 268 22.51 -9.27 18.14
N GLN A 269 21.78 -10.37 18.37
CA GLN A 269 21.89 -11.53 17.50
C GLN A 269 21.55 -10.98 16.11
N GLN A 270 22.59 -10.86 15.27
CA GLN A 270 22.38 -10.73 13.85
C GLN A 270 21.40 -11.85 13.47
N PRO A 271 20.30 -11.57 12.76
CA PRO A 271 19.45 -12.64 12.27
C PRO A 271 20.32 -13.46 11.32
N HIS A 272 20.83 -14.60 11.79
CA HIS A 272 21.38 -15.60 10.90
C HIS A 272 20.25 -15.92 9.92
N PRO A 273 20.46 -15.80 8.60
CA PRO A 273 19.46 -16.24 7.65
C PRO A 273 19.22 -17.72 7.94
N THR A 274 18.02 -18.06 8.40
CA THR A 274 17.56 -19.43 8.38
C THR A 274 17.68 -19.85 6.93
N PHE A 275 18.67 -20.70 6.63
CA PHE A 275 18.90 -21.21 5.29
C PHE A 275 17.57 -21.77 4.76
N ASN A 276 16.97 -21.07 3.79
CA ASN A 276 15.66 -21.43 3.28
C ASN A 276 15.82 -22.06 1.90
N LYS A 277 15.88 -23.38 1.87
CA LYS A 277 15.93 -24.19 0.64
C LYS A 277 14.80 -23.90 -0.38
N PHE A 278 13.74 -23.18 0.01
CA PHE A 278 12.63 -22.80 -0.87
C PHE A 278 12.72 -21.35 -1.39
N LEU A 279 13.58 -20.53 -0.79
CA LEU A 279 13.78 -19.13 -1.15
C LEU A 279 15.27 -18.90 -1.31
N GLN A 280 15.74 -18.72 -2.54
CA GLN A 280 17.16 -18.58 -2.86
C GLN A 280 17.40 -17.30 -3.68
N PRO A 281 18.59 -16.67 -3.60
CA PRO A 281 18.95 -15.58 -4.49
C PRO A 281 18.93 -16.03 -5.95
N ILE A 282 18.45 -15.19 -6.87
CA ILE A 282 18.44 -15.53 -8.31
C ILE A 282 19.84 -15.92 -8.79
N SER A 283 20.88 -15.19 -8.39
CA SER A 283 22.27 -15.48 -8.76
C SER A 283 22.75 -16.89 -8.39
N GLU A 284 22.10 -17.54 -7.43
CA GLU A 284 22.46 -18.88 -6.96
C GLU A 284 21.52 -19.98 -7.50
N CYS A 285 20.35 -19.63 -8.04
CA CYS A 285 19.33 -20.60 -8.45
C CYS A 285 18.73 -20.36 -9.83
N ASP A 286 19.27 -19.43 -10.64
CA ASP A 286 18.75 -19.06 -11.96
C ASP A 286 18.53 -20.26 -12.88
N GLU A 287 19.53 -21.12 -13.04
CA GLU A 287 19.39 -22.36 -13.83
C GLU A 287 18.32 -23.29 -13.23
N SER A 288 18.37 -23.52 -11.92
CA SER A 288 17.45 -24.42 -11.22
C SER A 288 15.98 -23.97 -11.32
N ILE A 289 15.69 -22.68 -11.21
CA ILE A 289 14.31 -22.17 -11.26
C ILE A 289 13.79 -22.17 -12.71
N ASN A 290 14.63 -21.85 -13.69
CA ASN A 290 14.25 -21.93 -15.10
C ASN A 290 13.96 -23.38 -15.52
N ASP A 291 14.79 -24.33 -15.09
CA ASP A 291 14.55 -25.77 -15.31
C ASP A 291 13.23 -26.23 -14.70
N ILE A 292 12.92 -25.78 -13.46
CA ILE A 292 11.64 -26.08 -12.82
C ILE A 292 10.49 -25.52 -13.65
N ILE A 293 10.57 -24.25 -14.08
CA ILE A 293 9.55 -23.60 -14.90
C ILE A 293 9.35 -24.37 -16.21
N ASP A 294 10.42 -24.77 -16.89
CA ASP A 294 10.38 -25.56 -18.12
C ASP A 294 9.77 -26.95 -17.93
N GLN A 295 9.89 -27.53 -16.74
CA GLN A 295 9.30 -28.82 -16.40
C GLN A 295 7.84 -28.74 -15.92
N ILE A 296 7.30 -27.54 -15.63
CA ILE A 296 5.89 -27.39 -15.26
C ILE A 296 5.01 -27.91 -16.40
N SER A 297 4.16 -28.87 -16.05
CA SER A 297 3.15 -29.46 -16.93
C SER A 297 1.74 -29.18 -16.40
N VAL A 298 0.74 -29.30 -17.27
CA VAL A 298 -0.68 -29.25 -16.89
C VAL A 298 -0.98 -30.28 -15.80
N ASP A 299 -1.91 -29.96 -14.91
CA ASP A 299 -2.33 -30.86 -13.84
C ASP A 299 -2.80 -32.20 -14.42
N ARG A 300 -2.25 -33.30 -13.93
CA ARG A 300 -2.43 -34.63 -14.53
C ARG A 300 -3.71 -35.34 -14.08
N TRP A 301 -4.43 -34.76 -13.12
CA TRP A 301 -5.67 -35.34 -12.63
C TRP A 301 -6.75 -35.27 -13.71
N PRO A 302 -7.36 -36.41 -14.10
CA PRO A 302 -8.43 -36.41 -15.09
C PRO A 302 -9.60 -35.56 -14.63
N VAL A 303 -10.15 -34.76 -15.55
CA VAL A 303 -11.35 -33.95 -15.31
C VAL A 303 -12.53 -34.69 -15.94
N PRO A 304 -13.50 -35.20 -15.15
CA PRO A 304 -14.67 -35.87 -15.69
C PRO A 304 -15.48 -34.96 -16.62
N GLN A 305 -16.20 -35.55 -17.57
CA GLN A 305 -17.10 -34.78 -18.43
C GLN A 305 -18.11 -33.98 -17.58
N GLY A 306 -18.37 -32.74 -17.97
CA GLY A 306 -19.29 -31.86 -17.23
C GLY A 306 -18.72 -31.32 -15.91
N HIS A 307 -17.43 -31.47 -15.64
CA HIS A 307 -16.78 -30.97 -14.43
C HIS A 307 -15.67 -29.96 -14.76
N ARG A 308 -15.40 -29.06 -13.82
CA ARG A 308 -14.25 -28.16 -13.78
C ARG A 308 -13.05 -28.91 -13.16
N PRO A 309 -11.81 -28.51 -13.49
CA PRO A 309 -10.63 -29.00 -12.78
C PRO A 309 -10.72 -28.73 -11.27
N LEU A 310 -10.13 -29.61 -10.46
CA LEU A 310 -9.99 -29.40 -9.02
C LEU A 310 -8.85 -28.42 -8.76
N ARG A 311 -9.17 -27.17 -8.45
CA ARG A 311 -8.22 -26.08 -8.29
C ARG A 311 -8.18 -25.59 -6.86
N ALA A 312 -7.02 -25.72 -6.22
CA ALA A 312 -6.81 -25.39 -4.81
C ALA A 312 -6.12 -24.03 -4.59
N THR A 313 -6.60 -22.97 -5.23
CA THR A 313 -6.01 -21.61 -5.17
C THR A 313 -5.86 -21.11 -3.74
N GLY A 314 -6.90 -21.26 -2.90
CA GLY A 314 -6.87 -20.80 -1.52
C GLY A 314 -5.82 -21.53 -0.66
N ALA A 315 -5.65 -22.84 -0.86
CA ALA A 315 -4.60 -23.59 -0.19
C ALA A 315 -3.20 -23.18 -0.66
N ALA A 316 -3.01 -22.93 -1.95
CA ALA A 316 -1.73 -22.48 -2.51
C ALA A 316 -1.31 -21.12 -1.95
N LEU A 317 -2.23 -20.15 -1.93
CA LEU A 317 -2.02 -18.85 -1.30
C LEU A 317 -1.72 -18.98 0.19
N ALA A 318 -2.41 -19.86 0.92
CA ALA A 318 -2.13 -20.10 2.33
C ALA A 318 -0.71 -20.65 2.56
N VAL A 319 -0.20 -21.54 1.69
CA VAL A 319 1.19 -22.01 1.74
C VAL A 319 2.16 -20.86 1.51
N ALA A 320 1.95 -20.03 0.49
CA ALA A 320 2.81 -18.89 0.19
C ALA A 320 2.88 -17.88 1.34
N VAL A 321 1.71 -17.45 1.85
CA VAL A 321 1.61 -16.52 2.98
C VAL A 321 2.27 -17.11 4.24
N THR A 322 2.01 -18.38 4.54
CA THR A 322 2.58 -19.04 5.72
C THR A 322 4.10 -19.18 5.60
N LEU A 323 4.63 -19.52 4.42
CA LEU A 323 6.07 -19.65 4.20
C LEU A 323 6.80 -18.34 4.45
N LEU A 324 6.32 -17.25 3.85
CA LEU A 324 6.92 -15.93 4.04
C LEU A 324 6.75 -15.42 5.48
N GLU A 325 5.59 -15.67 6.10
CA GLU A 325 5.34 -15.34 7.51
C GLU A 325 6.35 -16.01 8.46
N GLN A 326 6.75 -17.26 8.18
CA GLN A 326 7.72 -17.98 9.03
C GLN A 326 9.17 -17.62 8.72
N CYS A 327 9.50 -17.33 7.47
CA CYS A 327 10.91 -17.16 7.06
C CYS A 327 11.35 -15.69 7.07
N PHE A 328 10.48 -14.78 6.60
CA PHE A 328 10.82 -13.39 6.36
C PHE A 328 9.70 -12.43 6.78
N PRO A 329 9.29 -12.44 8.08
CA PRO A 329 8.32 -11.48 8.57
C PRO A 329 8.87 -10.05 8.52
N ASN A 330 8.01 -9.06 8.29
CA ASN A 330 8.34 -7.62 8.24
C ASN A 330 9.40 -7.24 7.19
N THR A 331 9.49 -8.01 6.11
CA THR A 331 10.39 -7.78 4.99
C THR A 331 9.58 -7.64 3.70
N GLY A 332 9.99 -6.76 2.80
CA GLY A 332 9.35 -6.58 1.51
C GLY A 332 9.32 -7.87 0.69
N ALA A 333 8.12 -8.42 0.50
CA ALA A 333 7.90 -9.61 -0.31
C ALA A 333 6.64 -9.46 -1.17
N ARG A 334 6.61 -10.13 -2.32
CA ARG A 334 5.51 -10.09 -3.27
C ARG A 334 5.13 -11.52 -3.69
N ILE A 335 3.92 -11.92 -3.35
CA ILE A 335 3.31 -13.19 -3.75
C ILE A 335 2.58 -12.95 -5.06
N MET A 336 3.12 -13.45 -6.17
CA MET A 336 2.54 -13.29 -7.50
C MET A 336 1.74 -14.54 -7.86
N THR A 337 0.42 -14.42 -7.83
CA THR A 337 -0.49 -15.55 -8.03
C THR A 337 -1.08 -15.52 -9.43
N PHE A 338 -0.85 -16.58 -10.20
CA PHE A 338 -1.34 -16.74 -11.57
C PHE A 338 -2.48 -17.75 -11.57
N VAL A 339 -3.68 -17.33 -11.98
CA VAL A 339 -4.89 -18.15 -11.96
C VAL A 339 -5.54 -18.21 -13.34
N GLY A 340 -5.72 -19.43 -13.86
CA GLY A 340 -6.45 -19.70 -15.09
C GLY A 340 -7.93 -20.07 -14.92
N GLY A 341 -8.61 -19.58 -13.87
CA GLY A 341 -9.96 -20.04 -13.50
C GLY A 341 -10.27 -20.02 -11.99
N ALA A 342 -11.53 -20.24 -11.64
CA ALA A 342 -12.03 -20.18 -10.26
C ALA A 342 -11.53 -21.30 -9.34
N CYS A 343 -11.32 -20.98 -8.05
CA CYS A 343 -11.02 -21.97 -7.02
C CYS A 343 -12.22 -22.91 -6.82
N THR A 344 -12.05 -24.21 -7.06
CA THR A 344 -13.12 -25.23 -6.97
C THR A 344 -12.91 -26.22 -5.83
N HIS A 345 -11.73 -26.22 -5.21
CA HIS A 345 -11.31 -27.26 -4.27
C HIS A 345 -10.69 -26.66 -3.00
N GLY A 346 -11.13 -27.13 -1.84
CA GLY A 346 -10.54 -26.76 -0.54
C GLY A 346 -11.00 -25.40 0.01
N PRO A 347 -10.23 -24.83 0.97
CA PRO A 347 -10.49 -23.50 1.52
C PRO A 347 -10.46 -22.44 0.42
N GLY A 348 -11.37 -21.46 0.48
CA GLY A 348 -11.47 -20.41 -0.53
C GLY A 348 -12.14 -20.83 -1.85
N ALA A 349 -12.82 -21.98 -1.90
CA ALA A 349 -13.61 -22.38 -3.07
C ALA A 349 -14.71 -21.35 -3.38
N VAL A 350 -14.80 -20.95 -4.65
CA VAL A 350 -15.71 -19.92 -5.18
C VAL A 350 -16.92 -20.55 -5.88
N VAL A 351 -16.74 -21.75 -6.43
CA VAL A 351 -17.77 -22.53 -7.12
C VAL A 351 -17.49 -24.03 -6.94
N GLY A 352 -18.51 -24.87 -7.14
CA GLY A 352 -18.34 -26.32 -7.19
C GLY A 352 -17.73 -26.82 -8.50
N GLU A 353 -17.43 -28.12 -8.53
CA GLU A 353 -16.84 -28.77 -9.72
C GLU A 353 -17.83 -28.94 -10.87
N GLU A 354 -19.13 -29.08 -10.62
CA GLU A 354 -20.11 -29.35 -11.69
C GLU A 354 -20.34 -28.14 -12.62
N LEU A 355 -20.08 -28.29 -13.92
CA LEU A 355 -20.24 -27.22 -14.93
C LEU A 355 -21.68 -26.74 -15.09
N LYS A 356 -22.68 -27.60 -14.81
CA LYS A 356 -24.10 -27.24 -14.84
C LYS A 356 -24.45 -26.15 -13.81
N LEU A 357 -23.64 -26.01 -12.76
CA LEU A 357 -23.78 -24.94 -11.78
C LEU A 357 -22.91 -23.76 -12.23
N PRO A 358 -23.50 -22.60 -12.56
CA PRO A 358 -22.73 -21.44 -12.98
C PRO A 358 -21.98 -20.82 -11.79
N ILE A 359 -20.94 -20.05 -12.11
CA ILE A 359 -20.28 -19.18 -11.12
C ILE A 359 -21.27 -18.06 -10.73
N ARG A 360 -21.21 -17.58 -9.48
CA ARG A 360 -22.11 -16.54 -8.98
C ARG A 360 -22.12 -15.29 -9.87
N SER A 361 -23.29 -14.67 -9.98
CA SER A 361 -23.53 -13.38 -10.65
C SER A 361 -24.04 -12.33 -9.64
N TRP A 362 -24.10 -11.06 -10.03
CA TRP A 362 -24.73 -10.03 -9.20
C TRP A 362 -26.20 -10.33 -8.86
N HIS A 363 -26.92 -10.98 -9.78
CA HIS A 363 -28.30 -11.41 -9.53
C HIS A 363 -28.35 -12.47 -8.43
N THR A 364 -27.51 -13.50 -8.53
CA THR A 364 -27.41 -14.57 -7.51
C THR A 364 -26.98 -14.03 -6.14
N ILE A 365 -26.09 -13.03 -6.11
CA ILE A 365 -25.64 -12.38 -4.87
C ILE A 365 -26.79 -11.58 -4.24
N LYS A 366 -27.56 -10.84 -5.04
CA LYS A 366 -28.69 -10.02 -4.56
C LYS A 366 -29.81 -10.88 -3.95
N GLU A 367 -30.02 -12.07 -4.49
CA GLU A 367 -30.99 -13.05 -3.97
C GLU A 367 -30.46 -13.86 -2.77
N ASP A 368 -29.25 -13.56 -2.29
CA ASP A 368 -28.52 -14.30 -1.24
C ASP A 368 -28.33 -15.81 -1.55
N ASN A 369 -28.28 -16.16 -2.84
CA ASN A 369 -28.12 -17.54 -3.33
C ASN A 369 -26.65 -17.92 -3.62
N ALA A 370 -25.68 -17.03 -3.33
CA ALA A 370 -24.26 -17.26 -3.56
C ALA A 370 -23.60 -18.10 -2.45
N VAL A 371 -23.82 -19.42 -2.47
CA VAL A 371 -23.47 -20.38 -1.39
C VAL A 371 -22.01 -20.31 -0.92
N TYR A 372 -21.06 -20.11 -1.84
CA TYR A 372 -19.62 -20.17 -1.53
C TYR A 372 -19.04 -18.83 -1.05
N MET A 373 -19.64 -17.71 -1.47
CA MET A 373 -19.03 -16.37 -1.40
C MET A 373 -18.63 -15.99 0.02
N LYS A 374 -19.56 -16.01 0.99
CA LYS A 374 -19.31 -15.56 2.38
C LYS A 374 -18.14 -16.30 3.03
N LYS A 375 -18.05 -17.62 2.83
CA LYS A 375 -16.99 -18.46 3.40
C LYS A 375 -15.63 -18.22 2.71
N ALA A 376 -15.65 -18.07 1.39
CA ALA A 376 -14.44 -17.79 0.61
C ALA A 376 -13.88 -16.39 0.89
N THR A 377 -14.71 -15.34 0.88
CA THR A 377 -14.30 -13.97 1.25
C THR A 377 -13.63 -13.95 2.62
N LYS A 378 -14.25 -14.54 3.64
CA LYS A 378 -13.68 -14.59 5.00
C LYS A 378 -12.32 -15.29 5.04
N PHE A 379 -12.13 -16.33 4.22
CA PHE A 379 -10.86 -17.05 4.14
C PHE A 379 -9.76 -16.17 3.53
N TYR A 380 -10.01 -15.54 2.38
CA TYR A 380 -9.04 -14.65 1.73
C TYR A 380 -8.77 -13.38 2.54
N ASP A 381 -9.77 -12.83 3.25
CA ASP A 381 -9.60 -11.71 4.18
C ASP A 381 -8.62 -12.03 5.31
N SER A 382 -8.66 -13.28 5.82
CA SER A 382 -7.71 -13.76 6.83
C SER A 382 -6.29 -13.82 6.28
N LEU A 383 -6.12 -14.32 5.05
CA LEU A 383 -4.80 -14.36 4.38
C LEU A 383 -4.26 -12.95 4.10
N ALA A 384 -5.12 -12.05 3.61
CA ALA A 384 -4.77 -10.65 3.39
C ALA A 384 -4.31 -9.97 4.68
N SER A 385 -5.03 -10.16 5.78
CA SER A 385 -4.69 -9.59 7.08
C SER A 385 -3.34 -10.10 7.61
N ARG A 386 -3.05 -11.39 7.41
CA ARG A 386 -1.76 -12.00 7.76
C ARG A 386 -0.62 -11.46 6.90
N ALA A 387 -0.83 -11.30 5.60
CA ALA A 387 0.14 -10.72 4.68
C ALA A 387 0.44 -9.25 5.03
N VAL A 388 -0.60 -8.43 5.28
CA VAL A 388 -0.47 -7.05 5.74
C VAL A 388 0.34 -6.95 7.02
N LYS A 389 0.04 -7.79 8.02
CA LYS A 389 0.77 -7.81 9.29
C LYS A 389 2.27 -7.98 9.06
N ASN A 390 2.65 -8.90 8.17
CA ASN A 390 4.04 -9.22 7.87
C ASN A 390 4.68 -8.36 6.76
N GLY A 391 3.94 -7.42 6.15
CA GLY A 391 4.47 -6.53 5.10
C GLY A 391 4.63 -7.18 3.73
N HIS A 392 3.83 -8.20 3.43
CA HIS A 392 3.87 -8.95 2.17
C HIS A 392 2.72 -8.53 1.24
N ALA A 393 3.03 -8.25 -0.02
CA ALA A 393 2.06 -7.96 -1.07
C ALA A 393 1.53 -9.24 -1.72
N ILE A 394 0.25 -9.24 -2.14
CA ILE A 394 -0.34 -10.33 -2.91
C ILE A 394 -0.85 -9.76 -4.23
N ASP A 395 -0.20 -10.14 -5.32
CA ASP A 395 -0.64 -9.86 -6.68
C ASP A 395 -1.51 -11.01 -7.20
N ILE A 396 -2.53 -10.69 -8.00
CA ILE A 396 -3.40 -11.67 -8.67
C ILE A 396 -3.43 -11.38 -10.17
N TYR A 397 -2.82 -12.27 -10.94
CA TYR A 397 -2.83 -12.28 -12.40
C TYR A 397 -3.85 -13.33 -12.86
N SER A 398 -5.03 -12.87 -13.24
CA SER A 398 -6.19 -13.68 -13.59
C SER A 398 -6.40 -13.68 -15.10
N CYS A 399 -6.19 -14.82 -15.75
CA CYS A 399 -6.47 -14.97 -17.18
C CYS A 399 -7.34 -16.19 -17.45
N ALA A 400 -8.63 -15.96 -17.74
CA ALA A 400 -9.60 -17.01 -18.03
C ALA A 400 -10.80 -16.44 -18.80
N LEU A 401 -11.48 -17.30 -19.55
CA LEU A 401 -12.71 -16.93 -20.29
C LEU A 401 -13.95 -16.75 -19.39
N ASP A 402 -13.88 -17.21 -18.14
CA ASP A 402 -14.94 -17.07 -17.14
C ASP A 402 -14.31 -16.50 -15.84
N GLN A 403 -15.15 -16.15 -14.88
CA GLN A 403 -14.73 -15.57 -13.60
C GLN A 403 -13.75 -16.47 -12.83
N THR A 404 -12.85 -15.86 -12.05
CA THR A 404 -11.80 -16.55 -11.29
C THR A 404 -11.93 -16.41 -9.78
N GLY A 405 -12.84 -15.57 -9.29
CA GLY A 405 -13.03 -15.29 -7.88
C GLY A 405 -12.35 -14.03 -7.38
N LEU A 406 -12.10 -13.05 -8.26
CA LEU A 406 -11.50 -11.76 -7.86
C LEU A 406 -12.33 -11.05 -6.77
N LEU A 407 -13.66 -11.20 -6.80
CA LEU A 407 -14.52 -10.62 -5.76
C LEU A 407 -14.17 -11.12 -4.35
N GLU A 408 -14.01 -12.44 -4.17
CA GLU A 408 -13.67 -13.05 -2.88
C GLU A 408 -12.23 -12.77 -2.49
N MET A 409 -11.32 -12.69 -3.47
CA MET A 409 -9.90 -12.44 -3.24
C MET A 409 -9.54 -10.95 -3.14
N LYS A 410 -10.50 -10.03 -3.29
CA LYS A 410 -10.24 -8.59 -3.47
C LYS A 410 -9.37 -7.96 -2.39
N ASN A 411 -9.51 -8.41 -1.14
CA ASN A 411 -8.74 -7.85 -0.03
C ASN A 411 -7.28 -8.30 -0.04
N CYS A 412 -6.93 -9.40 -0.74
CA CYS A 412 -5.54 -9.80 -0.93
C CYS A 412 -4.74 -8.72 -1.67
N PHE A 413 -5.29 -8.14 -2.75
CA PHE A 413 -4.62 -7.07 -3.49
C PHE A 413 -5.00 -5.67 -2.99
N ASN A 414 -6.24 -5.42 -2.57
CA ASN A 414 -6.66 -4.10 -2.05
C ASN A 414 -5.93 -3.70 -0.77
N SER A 415 -5.87 -4.59 0.23
CA SER A 415 -5.31 -4.23 1.54
C SER A 415 -3.78 -4.24 1.55
N THR A 416 -3.17 -5.03 0.66
CA THR A 416 -1.70 -5.14 0.59
C THR A 416 -1.08 -4.16 -0.41
N GLY A 417 -1.85 -3.58 -1.33
CA GLY A 417 -1.33 -2.77 -2.44
C GLY A 417 -0.68 -3.62 -3.53
N GLY A 418 -1.15 -4.86 -3.68
CA GLY A 418 -0.72 -5.77 -4.75
C GLY A 418 -1.38 -5.44 -6.08
N ASN A 419 -0.75 -5.88 -7.16
CA ASN A 419 -1.28 -5.72 -8.52
C ASN A 419 -2.44 -6.69 -8.75
N VAL A 420 -3.46 -6.24 -9.49
CA VAL A 420 -4.47 -7.14 -10.08
C VAL A 420 -4.49 -6.94 -11.58
N VAL A 421 -4.46 -8.04 -12.32
CA VAL A 421 -4.61 -8.06 -13.78
C VAL A 421 -5.70 -9.05 -14.13
N MET A 422 -6.61 -8.64 -15.00
CA MET A 422 -7.70 -9.46 -15.50
C MET A 422 -7.62 -9.47 -17.03
N GLY A 423 -7.71 -10.65 -17.62
CA GLY A 423 -7.75 -10.83 -19.07
C GLY A 423 -8.29 -12.21 -19.44
N ASP A 424 -8.37 -12.48 -20.73
CA ASP A 424 -8.94 -13.74 -21.23
C ASP A 424 -7.91 -14.87 -21.32
N SER A 425 -6.64 -14.51 -21.54
CA SER A 425 -5.56 -15.43 -21.88
C SER A 425 -4.19 -14.86 -21.48
N PHE A 426 -3.33 -15.72 -20.93
CA PHE A 426 -1.91 -15.44 -20.68
C PHE A 426 -1.11 -15.32 -21.98
N ASN A 427 -1.61 -15.87 -23.08
CA ASN A 427 -0.98 -15.72 -24.39
C ASN A 427 -1.27 -14.37 -25.06
N SER A 428 -2.16 -13.56 -24.51
CA SER A 428 -2.46 -12.23 -25.04
C SER A 428 -1.27 -11.27 -24.92
N SER A 429 -1.11 -10.39 -25.92
CA SER A 429 -0.14 -9.29 -25.85
C SER A 429 -0.45 -8.33 -24.70
N LEU A 430 -1.75 -8.15 -24.39
CA LEU A 430 -2.23 -7.36 -23.26
C LEU A 430 -1.64 -7.86 -21.93
N PHE A 431 -1.74 -9.16 -21.65
CA PHE A 431 -1.16 -9.74 -20.44
C PHE A 431 0.36 -9.59 -20.43
N LYS A 432 1.05 -10.04 -21.49
CA LYS A 432 2.53 -10.05 -21.56
C LYS A 432 3.11 -8.65 -21.32
N GLN A 433 2.57 -7.62 -21.98
CA GLN A 433 3.02 -6.24 -21.81
C GLN A 433 2.68 -5.68 -20.42
N THR A 434 1.48 -5.97 -19.90
CA THR A 434 1.07 -5.49 -18.57
C THR A 434 1.93 -6.10 -17.47
N TYR A 435 2.22 -7.40 -17.57
CA TYR A 435 3.07 -8.10 -16.63
C TYR A 435 4.52 -7.60 -16.68
N GLN A 436 5.08 -7.38 -17.87
CA GLN A 436 6.41 -6.81 -18.01
C GLN A 436 6.54 -5.43 -17.35
N ARG A 437 5.53 -4.56 -17.50
CA ARG A 437 5.49 -3.23 -16.85
C ARG A 437 5.50 -3.29 -15.33
N ALA A 438 5.15 -4.42 -14.72
CA ALA A 438 5.29 -4.59 -13.28
C ALA A 438 6.75 -4.57 -12.82
N PHE A 439 7.71 -4.76 -13.73
CA PHE A 439 9.14 -4.77 -13.44
C PHE A 439 9.90 -3.60 -14.07
N ASP A 440 9.19 -2.51 -14.39
CA ASP A 440 9.80 -1.29 -14.92
C ASP A 440 10.88 -0.78 -13.97
N LYS A 441 12.00 -0.36 -14.55
CA LYS A 441 13.17 0.15 -13.84
C LYS A 441 13.27 1.67 -13.96
N ASP A 442 13.82 2.30 -12.93
CA ASP A 442 14.16 3.72 -12.93
C ASP A 442 15.42 4.00 -13.76
N ALA A 443 15.83 5.28 -13.81
CA ALA A 443 17.03 5.70 -14.52
C ALA A 443 18.34 5.08 -13.98
N ASN A 444 18.32 4.55 -12.75
CA ASN A 444 19.45 3.87 -12.11
C ASN A 444 19.40 2.34 -12.30
N GLY A 445 18.43 1.81 -13.04
CA GLY A 445 18.25 0.37 -13.26
C GLY A 445 17.60 -0.37 -12.08
N GLN A 446 17.01 0.34 -11.11
CA GLN A 446 16.34 -0.24 -9.94
C GLN A 446 14.83 -0.35 -10.21
N LEU A 447 14.18 -1.38 -9.67
CA LEU A 447 12.72 -1.55 -9.85
C LEU A 447 11.94 -0.36 -9.27
N LYS A 448 10.93 0.13 -10.00
CA LYS A 448 10.04 1.23 -9.58
C LYS A 448 9.01 0.78 -8.53
N MET A 449 9.50 0.25 -7.42
CA MET A 449 8.69 -0.37 -6.37
C MET A 449 9.20 0.00 -4.99
N GLY A 450 8.26 0.31 -4.09
CA GLY A 450 8.51 0.39 -2.66
C GLY A 450 7.80 -0.75 -1.93
N PHE A 451 8.43 -1.30 -0.90
CA PHE A 451 7.90 -2.42 -0.13
C PHE A 451 7.75 -2.08 1.35
N ASN A 452 6.86 -2.83 2.04
CA ASN A 452 6.61 -2.73 3.48
C ASN A 452 6.57 -1.27 3.99
N ALA A 453 5.85 -0.44 3.26
CA ALA A 453 5.78 0.98 3.47
C ALA A 453 4.76 1.35 4.55
N THR A 454 5.03 2.44 5.24
CA THR A 454 4.15 3.06 6.23
C THR A 454 4.09 4.55 5.95
N MET A 455 2.90 5.07 5.70
CA MET A 455 2.65 6.49 5.51
C MET A 455 1.98 7.06 6.75
N GLU A 456 2.57 8.09 7.36
CA GLU A 456 1.98 8.89 8.41
C GLU A 456 1.53 10.25 7.84
N VAL A 457 0.35 10.71 8.23
CA VAL A 457 -0.17 12.04 7.89
C VAL A 457 -0.19 12.91 9.14
N LYS A 458 0.49 14.05 9.07
CA LYS A 458 0.50 15.08 10.12
C LYS A 458 -0.25 16.31 9.62
N THR A 459 -1.18 16.81 10.42
CA THR A 459 -1.99 17.99 10.09
C THR A 459 -1.64 19.17 10.98
N GLY A 460 -1.74 20.38 10.44
CA GLY A 460 -1.61 21.63 11.19
C GLY A 460 -2.84 21.91 12.08
N SER A 461 -2.74 22.96 12.89
CA SER A 461 -3.86 23.39 13.75
C SER A 461 -5.11 23.71 12.92
N GLY A 462 -6.28 23.28 13.39
CA GLY A 462 -7.56 23.48 12.71
C GLY A 462 -7.92 22.42 11.67
N LEU A 463 -7.05 21.44 11.41
CA LEU A 463 -7.28 20.36 10.46
C LEU A 463 -7.08 18.98 11.11
N ARG A 464 -7.98 18.06 10.83
CA ARG A 464 -7.90 16.64 11.23
C ARG A 464 -8.11 15.73 10.02
N ILE A 465 -7.65 14.48 10.11
CA ILE A 465 -7.84 13.45 9.09
C ILE A 465 -8.99 12.52 9.46
N GLU A 466 -9.96 12.36 8.57
CA GLU A 466 -11.11 11.46 8.74
C GLU A 466 -10.76 10.02 8.33
N GLY A 467 -9.90 9.90 7.33
CA GLY A 467 -9.41 8.62 6.80
C GLY A 467 -8.93 8.75 5.36
N VAL A 468 -8.72 7.60 4.71
CA VAL A 468 -8.30 7.54 3.30
C VAL A 468 -9.21 6.63 2.48
N LEU A 469 -9.35 6.97 1.21
CA LEU A 469 -9.95 6.16 0.16
C LEU A 469 -8.85 5.71 -0.80
N GLY A 470 -8.44 4.45 -0.68
CA GLY A 470 -7.42 3.83 -1.52
C GLY A 470 -7.11 2.40 -1.08
N CYS A 471 -6.19 1.76 -1.79
CA CYS A 471 -5.75 0.39 -1.51
C CYS A 471 -4.60 0.38 -0.49
N CYS A 472 -4.95 0.23 0.79
CA CYS A 472 -4.00 0.15 1.91
C CYS A 472 -4.65 -0.52 3.13
N ALA A 473 -3.89 -0.67 4.20
CA ALA A 473 -4.39 -1.11 5.50
C ALA A 473 -4.18 -0.05 6.58
N SER A 474 -5.07 -0.03 7.59
CA SER A 474 -4.91 0.84 8.76
C SER A 474 -3.65 0.47 9.56
N GLY A 475 -2.88 1.48 9.96
CA GLY A 475 -1.80 1.34 10.93
C GLY A 475 -2.27 1.33 12.38
N ASN A 476 -3.55 1.64 12.64
CA ASN A 476 -4.18 1.70 13.97
C ASN A 476 -3.45 2.61 14.96
N VAL A 477 -2.81 3.67 14.46
CA VAL A 477 -2.19 4.73 15.27
C VAL A 477 -3.15 5.91 15.36
N ARG A 478 -3.56 6.28 16.57
CA ARG A 478 -4.41 7.45 16.83
C ARG A 478 -3.66 8.51 17.62
N ASN A 479 -3.75 9.76 17.17
CA ASN A 479 -3.20 10.93 17.85
C ASN A 479 -4.12 12.15 17.61
N ALA A 480 -3.65 13.34 18.00
CA ALA A 480 -4.44 14.57 17.89
C ALA A 480 -4.81 14.98 16.45
N CYS A 481 -4.18 14.40 15.42
CA CYS A 481 -4.51 14.66 14.02
C CYS A 481 -5.77 13.90 13.57
N VAL A 482 -6.17 12.83 14.26
CA VAL A 482 -7.28 11.97 13.83
C VAL A 482 -8.62 12.61 14.20
N SER A 483 -9.55 12.65 13.25
CA SER A 483 -10.92 13.10 13.46
C SER A 483 -11.71 12.07 14.27
N ASP A 484 -12.75 12.55 14.95
CA ASP A 484 -13.75 11.67 15.58
C ASP A 484 -14.79 11.16 14.57
N THR A 485 -14.84 11.77 13.37
CA THR A 485 -15.62 11.32 12.22
C THR A 485 -14.75 10.47 11.33
N GLU A 486 -15.15 9.21 11.11
CA GLU A 486 -14.37 8.25 10.32
C GLU A 486 -15.01 8.02 8.95
N MET A 487 -14.18 8.10 7.90
CA MET A 487 -14.59 7.84 6.52
C MET A 487 -13.53 7.01 5.79
N GLY A 488 -13.96 6.01 5.02
CA GLY A 488 -13.01 5.11 4.35
C GLY A 488 -12.25 4.25 5.35
N ILE A 489 -10.92 4.19 5.19
CA ILE A 489 -10.01 3.58 6.16
C ILE A 489 -9.61 4.66 7.18
N GLY A 490 -10.50 4.89 8.16
CA GLY A 490 -10.40 5.95 9.17
C GLY A 490 -9.86 5.48 10.53
N GLY A 491 -10.04 6.31 11.56
CA GLY A 491 -9.65 6.01 12.94
C GLY A 491 -8.13 6.00 13.18
N THR A 492 -7.34 6.44 12.21
CA THR A 492 -5.88 6.44 12.27
C THR A 492 -5.26 7.63 11.52
N CYS A 493 -4.02 7.96 11.84
CA CYS A 493 -3.16 8.88 11.08
C CYS A 493 -2.04 8.15 10.32
N GLN A 494 -2.05 6.82 10.33
CA GLN A 494 -1.01 6.00 9.71
C GLN A 494 -1.63 4.86 8.89
N TRP A 495 -1.10 4.64 7.69
CA TRP A 495 -1.53 3.57 6.79
C TRP A 495 -0.32 2.74 6.33
N LYS A 496 -0.53 1.43 6.22
CA LYS A 496 0.46 0.46 5.77
C LYS A 496 0.17 0.05 4.34
N PHE A 497 1.24 -0.06 3.55
CA PHE A 497 1.24 -0.54 2.17
C PHE A 497 2.30 -1.62 2.06
N CYS A 498 1.96 -2.82 1.65
CA CYS A 498 2.99 -3.87 1.49
C CYS A 498 3.77 -3.66 0.19
N SER A 499 3.13 -3.03 -0.80
CA SER A 499 3.71 -2.61 -2.06
C SER A 499 3.20 -1.22 -2.45
N LEU A 500 4.09 -0.38 -2.97
CA LEU A 500 3.82 0.94 -3.54
C LEU A 500 4.49 1.04 -4.91
N THR A 501 3.82 1.72 -5.83
CA THR A 501 4.38 2.08 -7.14
C THR A 501 4.26 3.59 -7.35
N PRO A 502 4.98 4.18 -8.33
CA PRO A 502 4.77 5.58 -8.70
C PRO A 502 3.36 5.95 -9.17
N ARG A 503 2.50 4.96 -9.47
CA ARG A 503 1.10 5.19 -9.83
C ARG A 503 0.15 5.18 -8.63
N THR A 504 0.55 4.56 -7.51
CA THR A 504 -0.32 4.36 -6.35
C THR A 504 -0.75 5.70 -5.75
N THR A 505 -2.04 6.02 -5.89
CA THR A 505 -2.63 7.29 -5.47
C THR A 505 -3.81 7.07 -4.54
N LEU A 506 -3.70 7.58 -3.31
CA LEU A 506 -4.77 7.56 -2.31
C LEU A 506 -5.49 8.92 -2.25
N CYS A 507 -6.71 8.93 -1.75
CA CYS A 507 -7.48 10.16 -1.48
C CYS A 507 -7.64 10.30 0.03
N ALA A 508 -6.90 11.24 0.63
CA ALA A 508 -6.99 11.56 2.06
C ALA A 508 -8.12 12.55 2.31
N LEU A 509 -9.01 12.24 3.26
CA LEU A 509 -10.17 13.03 3.63
C LEU A 509 -9.87 13.83 4.90
N PHE A 510 -10.19 15.13 4.90
CA PHE A 510 -9.89 16.01 6.02
C PHE A 510 -11.14 16.71 6.56
N GLU A 511 -11.14 16.90 7.86
CA GLU A 511 -12.12 17.68 8.60
C GLU A 511 -11.49 18.96 9.13
N ILE A 512 -12.19 20.08 8.95
CA ILE A 512 -11.83 21.35 9.58
C ILE A 512 -12.42 21.38 11.00
N SER A 513 -11.56 21.45 12.01
CA SER A 513 -11.96 21.31 13.42
C SER A 513 -12.25 22.63 14.12
N ALA A 514 -11.92 23.77 13.50
CA ALA A 514 -12.09 25.09 14.12
C ALA A 514 -13.58 25.47 14.26
N GLN A 515 -13.91 26.08 15.41
CA GLN A 515 -15.27 26.53 15.71
C GLN A 515 -15.63 27.79 14.91
N HIS A 516 -16.91 28.01 14.67
CA HIS A 516 -17.38 29.22 14.00
C HIS A 516 -17.07 30.48 14.83
N GLY A 517 -16.59 31.55 14.19
CA GLY A 517 -16.18 32.79 14.86
C GLY A 517 -14.75 32.81 15.41
N SER A 518 -13.96 31.74 15.20
CA SER A 518 -12.54 31.72 15.56
C SER A 518 -11.74 32.70 14.68
N ALA A 519 -11.01 33.64 15.29
CA ALA A 519 -10.13 34.53 14.53
C ALA A 519 -8.96 33.76 13.89
N ILE A 520 -8.75 33.96 12.59
CA ILE A 520 -7.60 33.42 11.85
C ILE A 520 -6.44 34.39 12.06
N GLY A 521 -5.30 33.91 12.58
CA GLY A 521 -4.09 34.71 12.62
C GLY A 521 -3.69 35.16 11.21
N GLN A 522 -3.31 36.42 11.03
CA GLN A 522 -2.86 36.91 9.72
C GLN A 522 -1.73 36.03 9.17
N GLY A 523 -1.89 35.57 7.93
CA GLY A 523 -0.92 34.69 7.27
C GLY A 523 -0.95 33.22 7.70
N ALA A 524 -1.89 32.81 8.57
CA ALA A 524 -2.05 31.41 8.92
C ALA A 524 -2.43 30.57 7.70
N ARG A 525 -1.83 29.39 7.59
CA ARG A 525 -2.09 28.42 6.52
C ARG A 525 -2.43 27.08 7.14
N GLY A 526 -3.32 26.35 6.49
CA GLY A 526 -3.57 24.95 6.81
C GLY A 526 -2.43 24.11 6.22
N MET A 527 -1.90 23.20 7.03
CA MET A 527 -0.66 22.48 6.73
C MET A 527 -0.93 20.97 6.73
N VAL A 528 -0.33 20.26 5.78
CA VAL A 528 -0.33 18.80 5.74
C VAL A 528 1.09 18.32 5.42
N GLN A 529 1.59 17.35 6.19
CA GLN A 529 2.83 16.66 5.89
C GLN A 529 2.57 15.16 5.80
N PHE A 530 2.89 14.59 4.65
CA PHE A 530 2.91 13.15 4.40
C PHE A 530 4.33 12.64 4.62
N VAL A 531 4.47 11.57 5.41
CA VAL A 531 5.76 10.94 5.71
C VAL A 531 5.65 9.45 5.37
N THR A 532 6.25 9.05 4.26
CA THR A 532 6.22 7.68 3.76
C THR A 532 7.57 7.01 3.98
N GLN A 533 7.62 6.08 4.92
CA GLN A 533 8.79 5.25 5.18
C GLN A 533 8.63 3.93 4.41
N TYR A 534 9.63 3.50 3.66
CA TYR A 534 9.52 2.28 2.87
C TYR A 534 10.87 1.61 2.64
N GLN A 535 10.82 0.33 2.28
CA GLN A 535 11.96 -0.42 1.76
C GLN A 535 12.04 -0.20 0.25
N HIS A 536 13.12 0.38 -0.23
CA HIS A 536 13.37 0.54 -1.65
C HIS A 536 13.88 -0.78 -2.25
N ALA A 537 13.71 -0.97 -3.56
CA ALA A 537 14.12 -2.17 -4.27
C ALA A 537 15.64 -2.46 -4.24
N ASP A 538 16.46 -1.47 -3.82
CA ASP A 538 17.91 -1.58 -3.64
C ASP A 538 18.32 -2.09 -2.25
N GLY A 539 17.34 -2.51 -1.44
CA GLY A 539 17.58 -2.99 -0.08
C GLY A 539 17.85 -1.88 0.94
N ARG A 540 17.66 -0.60 0.63
CA ARG A 540 17.79 0.50 1.59
C ARG A 540 16.43 0.96 2.11
N LYS A 541 16.38 1.40 3.38
CA LYS A 541 15.21 2.14 3.87
C LYS A 541 15.27 3.59 3.44
N ARG A 542 14.13 4.08 2.95
CA ARG A 542 13.95 5.47 2.56
C ARG A 542 12.78 6.11 3.30
N ILE A 543 12.88 7.40 3.53
CA ILE A 543 11.80 8.22 4.08
C ILE A 543 11.52 9.33 3.09
N ARG A 544 10.33 9.31 2.50
CA ARG A 544 9.87 10.36 1.59
C ARG A 544 8.91 11.28 2.32
N VAL A 545 9.16 12.58 2.24
CA VAL A 545 8.43 13.62 2.97
C VAL A 545 7.88 14.61 1.98
N THR A 546 6.56 14.83 2.00
CA THR A 546 5.89 15.85 1.19
C THR A 546 5.15 16.79 2.13
N THR A 547 5.51 18.06 2.13
CA THR A 547 4.83 19.09 2.93
C THR A 547 4.13 20.09 2.01
N THR A 548 2.84 20.28 2.22
CA THR A 548 2.01 21.21 1.43
C THR A 548 1.15 22.06 2.36
N CYS A 549 0.68 23.20 1.85
CA CYS A 549 -0.18 24.10 2.60
C CYS A 549 -1.23 24.78 1.71
N ARG A 550 -2.33 25.24 2.31
CA ARG A 550 -3.35 26.07 1.66
C ARG A 550 -3.78 27.20 2.59
N SER A 551 -4.25 28.29 2.00
CA SER A 551 -4.71 29.44 2.77
C SER A 551 -6.09 29.17 3.37
N TRP A 552 -6.32 29.71 4.56
CA TRP A 552 -7.65 29.79 5.15
C TRP A 552 -8.40 30.99 4.58
N ALA A 553 -9.72 30.88 4.46
CA ALA A 553 -10.62 31.91 3.99
C ALA A 553 -11.90 31.96 4.84
N ASP A 554 -12.48 33.15 4.90
CA ASP A 554 -13.79 33.36 5.51
C ASP A 554 -14.88 33.19 4.45
N MET A 555 -15.75 32.19 4.65
CA MET A 555 -16.84 31.89 3.71
C MET A 555 -17.84 33.04 3.60
N ALA A 556 -18.03 33.84 4.65
CA ALA A 556 -18.99 34.94 4.62
C ALA A 556 -18.55 36.09 3.69
N THR A 557 -17.25 36.35 3.62
CA THR A 557 -16.68 37.49 2.88
C THR A 557 -15.95 37.08 1.60
N GLN A 558 -15.49 35.84 1.50
CA GLN A 558 -14.63 35.35 0.42
C GLN A 558 -15.19 34.10 -0.28
N GLN A 559 -16.51 33.88 -0.24
CA GLN A 559 -17.15 32.77 -0.97
C GLN A 559 -16.70 32.68 -2.45
N PRO A 560 -16.63 33.78 -3.23
CA PRO A 560 -16.19 33.71 -4.63
C PRO A 560 -14.76 33.17 -4.77
N ASN A 561 -13.86 33.52 -3.85
CA ASN A 561 -12.47 33.03 -3.87
C ASN A 561 -12.40 31.54 -3.51
N ILE A 562 -13.24 31.07 -2.57
CA ILE A 562 -13.32 29.65 -2.23
C ILE A 562 -13.86 28.86 -3.42
N ALA A 563 -14.92 29.36 -4.07
CA ALA A 563 -15.48 28.78 -5.28
C ALA A 563 -14.43 28.71 -6.41
N TYR A 564 -13.62 29.76 -6.57
CA TYR A 564 -12.52 29.76 -7.54
C TYR A 564 -11.44 28.70 -7.24
N GLY A 565 -11.25 28.37 -5.97
CA GLY A 565 -10.31 27.35 -5.51
C GLY A 565 -10.76 25.91 -5.70
N PHE A 566 -11.96 25.66 -6.22
CA PHE A 566 -12.49 24.31 -6.47
C PHE A 566 -11.81 23.67 -7.68
N ASP A 567 -11.39 22.42 -7.50
CA ASP A 567 -10.93 21.53 -8.57
C ASP A 567 -12.05 20.53 -8.88
N GLN A 568 -12.78 20.75 -9.97
CA GLN A 568 -13.91 19.90 -10.36
C GLN A 568 -13.52 18.47 -10.75
N GLU A 569 -12.30 18.26 -11.27
CA GLU A 569 -11.82 16.92 -11.65
C GLU A 569 -11.51 16.12 -10.38
N ALA A 570 -10.71 16.70 -9.48
CA ALA A 570 -10.44 16.08 -8.18
C ALA A 570 -11.74 15.88 -7.39
N GLY A 571 -12.64 16.87 -7.43
CA GLY A 571 -13.96 16.77 -6.81
C GLY A 571 -14.77 15.60 -7.35
N ALA A 572 -14.82 15.43 -8.67
CA ALA A 572 -15.55 14.34 -9.31
C ALA A 572 -14.98 12.97 -8.92
N VAL A 573 -13.65 12.83 -8.91
CA VAL A 573 -12.99 11.57 -8.53
C VAL A 573 -13.17 11.27 -7.04
N ALA A 574 -13.15 12.29 -6.17
CA ALA A 574 -13.37 12.10 -4.73
C ALA A 574 -14.80 11.59 -4.47
N ILE A 575 -15.79 12.17 -5.15
CA ILE A 575 -17.18 11.70 -5.11
C ILE A 575 -17.32 10.30 -5.72
N ALA A 576 -16.60 9.98 -6.80
CA ALA A 576 -16.59 8.64 -7.40
C ALA A 576 -16.06 7.58 -6.43
N ARG A 577 -14.94 7.85 -5.75
CA ARG A 577 -14.38 6.95 -4.73
C ARG A 577 -15.33 6.81 -3.54
N LEU A 578 -15.95 7.89 -3.07
CA LEU A 578 -16.94 7.85 -1.98
C LEU A 578 -18.19 7.05 -2.36
N ALA A 579 -18.76 7.28 -3.55
CA ALA A 579 -19.93 6.55 -4.03
C ALA A 579 -19.62 5.06 -4.18
N SER A 580 -18.45 4.71 -4.75
CA SER A 580 -18.01 3.32 -4.90
C SER A 580 -17.74 2.64 -3.57
N TRP A 581 -17.17 3.37 -2.60
CA TRP A 581 -16.96 2.89 -1.23
C TRP A 581 -18.30 2.62 -0.54
N ARG A 582 -19.23 3.58 -0.57
CA ARG A 582 -20.60 3.40 -0.03
C ARG A 582 -21.30 2.21 -0.66
N ALA A 583 -21.30 2.11 -1.99
CA ALA A 583 -21.90 1.00 -2.72
C ALA A 583 -21.29 -0.37 -2.37
N THR A 584 -20.01 -0.42 -1.95
CA THR A 584 -19.33 -1.65 -1.55
C THR A 584 -19.58 -2.00 -0.08
N ASN A 585 -19.54 -1.03 0.82
CA ASN A 585 -19.64 -1.25 2.26
C ASN A 585 -21.09 -1.38 2.74
N GLU A 586 -21.99 -0.58 2.17
CA GLU A 586 -23.42 -0.59 2.51
C GLU A 586 -24.18 -1.66 1.71
N ASN A 587 -23.54 -2.29 0.70
CA ASN A 587 -24.15 -3.22 -0.26
C ASN A 587 -25.42 -2.64 -0.95
N ASP A 588 -25.59 -1.32 -0.95
CA ASP A 588 -26.76 -0.62 -1.49
C ASP A 588 -26.34 0.38 -2.56
N THR A 589 -26.26 -0.11 -3.79
CA THR A 589 -26.00 0.74 -4.97
C THR A 589 -27.11 1.79 -5.19
N PRO A 590 -28.41 1.45 -5.12
CA PRO A 590 -29.48 2.44 -5.21
C PRO A 590 -29.33 3.60 -4.23
N GLU A 591 -28.96 3.35 -2.96
CA GLU A 591 -28.76 4.44 -2.00
C GLU A 591 -27.52 5.29 -2.31
N ALA A 592 -26.42 4.66 -2.75
CA ALA A 592 -25.25 5.40 -3.23
C ALA A 592 -25.59 6.35 -4.39
N LEU A 593 -26.48 5.96 -5.30
CA LEU A 593 -26.97 6.81 -6.39
C LEU A 593 -27.85 7.97 -5.89
N ARG A 594 -28.75 7.72 -4.92
CA ARG A 594 -29.55 8.80 -4.31
C ARG A 594 -28.67 9.80 -3.58
N TRP A 595 -27.65 9.32 -2.87
CA TRP A 595 -26.66 10.16 -2.22
C TRP A 595 -25.90 11.02 -3.24
N LEU A 596 -25.49 10.43 -4.37
CA LEU A 596 -24.82 11.13 -5.46
C LEU A 596 -25.69 12.25 -6.04
N ASP A 597 -26.94 11.95 -6.39
CA ASP A 597 -27.88 12.92 -6.97
C ASP A 597 -28.17 14.07 -5.96
N ARG A 598 -28.36 13.76 -4.67
CA ARG A 598 -28.51 14.77 -3.60
C ARG A 598 -27.27 15.64 -3.44
N THR A 599 -26.08 15.06 -3.56
CA THR A 599 -24.80 15.78 -3.45
C THR A 599 -24.66 16.77 -4.61
N LEU A 600 -24.95 16.34 -5.84
CA LEU A 600 -24.95 17.23 -7.01
C LEU A 600 -25.93 18.40 -6.85
N ILE A 601 -27.18 18.12 -6.44
CA ILE A 601 -28.19 19.18 -6.26
C ILE A 601 -27.73 20.21 -5.23
N ARG A 602 -27.20 19.78 -4.07
CA ARG A 602 -26.70 20.69 -3.04
C ARG A 602 -25.54 21.56 -3.54
N LEU A 603 -24.63 20.99 -4.32
CA LEU A 603 -23.51 21.73 -4.90
C LEU A 603 -24.02 22.82 -5.85
N CYS A 604 -24.93 22.46 -6.77
CA CYS A 604 -25.55 23.39 -7.71
C CYS A 604 -26.34 24.49 -7.00
N GLN A 605 -27.08 24.17 -5.93
CA GLN A 605 -27.79 25.17 -5.13
C GLN A 605 -26.85 26.14 -4.42
N LYS A 606 -25.66 25.69 -4.03
CA LYS A 606 -24.72 26.49 -3.24
C LYS A 606 -23.81 27.37 -4.09
N PHE A 607 -23.36 26.87 -5.23
CA PHE A 607 -22.35 27.52 -6.09
C PHE A 607 -22.87 27.89 -7.48
N GLY A 608 -24.11 27.53 -7.83
CA GLY A 608 -24.78 27.98 -9.04
C GLY A 608 -25.49 29.32 -8.85
N GLU A 609 -25.63 30.03 -9.96
CA GLU A 609 -26.39 31.28 -10.05
C GLU A 609 -27.72 30.98 -10.72
N TYR A 610 -28.83 31.36 -10.08
CA TYR A 610 -30.17 31.15 -10.63
C TYR A 610 -31.19 32.08 -9.97
N ALA A 611 -32.22 32.44 -10.73
CA ALA A 611 -33.45 32.97 -10.20
C ALA A 611 -34.32 31.83 -9.66
N LYS A 612 -34.90 32.04 -8.48
CA LYS A 612 -35.77 31.04 -7.86
C LYS A 612 -36.96 30.77 -8.79
N ASP A 613 -37.31 29.49 -8.92
CA ASP A 613 -38.44 29.01 -9.73
C ASP A 613 -38.30 29.25 -11.26
N ASP A 614 -37.12 29.65 -11.76
CA ASP A 614 -36.81 29.74 -13.20
C ASP A 614 -35.61 28.85 -13.58
N PRO A 615 -35.84 27.61 -14.09
CA PRO A 615 -34.77 26.70 -14.48
C PRO A 615 -33.86 27.23 -15.60
N ASN A 616 -34.35 28.11 -16.49
CA ASN A 616 -33.57 28.61 -17.62
C ASN A 616 -32.51 29.63 -17.20
N SER A 617 -32.65 30.20 -16.00
CA SER A 617 -31.68 31.13 -15.41
C SER A 617 -30.42 30.45 -14.86
N PHE A 618 -30.42 29.13 -14.68
CA PHE A 618 -29.34 28.42 -13.99
C PHE A 618 -28.02 28.47 -14.75
N ARG A 619 -26.96 28.94 -14.09
CA ARG A 619 -25.59 29.01 -14.62
C ARG A 619 -24.59 28.48 -13.59
N LEU A 620 -23.50 27.91 -14.10
CA LEU A 620 -22.33 27.51 -13.32
C LEU A 620 -21.10 28.21 -13.90
N SER A 621 -20.16 28.59 -13.03
CA SER A 621 -18.86 29.10 -13.46
C SER A 621 -18.00 27.98 -14.04
N ASP A 622 -16.93 28.37 -14.76
CA ASP A 622 -16.03 27.41 -15.42
C ASP A 622 -15.43 26.38 -14.45
N LYS A 623 -15.22 26.77 -13.18
CA LYS A 623 -14.71 25.89 -12.13
C LYS A 623 -15.69 24.79 -11.71
N PHE A 624 -16.98 24.87 -12.07
CA PHE A 624 -18.01 23.88 -11.74
C PHE A 624 -18.73 23.30 -12.96
N SER A 625 -18.56 23.91 -14.15
CA SER A 625 -19.35 23.62 -15.36
C SER A 625 -19.31 22.15 -15.81
N LEU A 626 -18.18 21.44 -15.64
CA LEU A 626 -18.03 20.04 -16.03
C LEU A 626 -18.48 19.08 -14.91
N PHE A 627 -18.61 19.55 -13.67
CA PHE A 627 -18.95 18.69 -12.54
C PHE A 627 -20.28 17.93 -12.74
N PRO A 628 -21.40 18.55 -13.16
CA PRO A 628 -22.64 17.82 -13.47
C PRO A 628 -22.46 16.78 -14.58
N GLN A 629 -21.61 17.05 -15.58
CA GLN A 629 -21.32 16.11 -16.66
C GLN A 629 -20.58 14.88 -16.12
N PHE A 630 -19.56 15.08 -15.27
CA PHE A 630 -18.89 13.96 -14.60
C PHE A 630 -19.87 13.13 -13.76
N MET A 631 -20.77 13.76 -13.00
CA MET A 631 -21.76 13.05 -12.19
C MET A 631 -22.74 12.26 -13.07
N PHE A 632 -23.13 12.79 -14.24
CA PHE A 632 -23.94 12.09 -15.23
C PHE A 632 -23.26 10.83 -15.76
N HIS A 633 -21.96 10.87 -16.05
CA HIS A 633 -21.22 9.69 -16.50
C HIS A 633 -20.95 8.72 -15.34
N LEU A 634 -20.60 9.21 -14.15
CA LEU A 634 -20.36 8.38 -12.97
C LEU A 634 -21.59 7.56 -12.57
N ARG A 635 -22.78 8.17 -12.48
CA ARG A 635 -24.00 7.48 -12.03
C ARG A 635 -24.44 6.32 -12.94
N ARG A 636 -23.94 6.31 -14.19
CA ARG A 636 -24.21 5.26 -15.19
C ARG A 636 -22.99 4.39 -15.53
N SER A 637 -21.85 4.66 -14.90
CA SER A 637 -20.61 3.90 -15.08
C SER A 637 -20.69 2.52 -14.42
N GLN A 638 -19.77 1.64 -14.80
CA GLN A 638 -19.63 0.28 -14.24
C GLN A 638 -19.22 0.29 -12.76
N PHE A 639 -18.75 1.42 -12.21
CA PHE A 639 -18.41 1.54 -10.79
C PHE A 639 -19.65 1.47 -9.89
N LEU A 640 -20.78 2.00 -10.38
CA LEU A 640 -22.06 2.05 -9.65
C LEU A 640 -23.10 1.13 -10.29
N GLN A 641 -23.28 1.17 -11.62
CA GLN A 641 -24.20 0.26 -12.31
C GLN A 641 -23.53 -1.09 -12.55
N VAL A 642 -23.61 -1.97 -11.56
CA VAL A 642 -22.95 -3.28 -11.59
C VAL A 642 -23.66 -4.31 -12.49
N PHE A 643 -24.94 -4.07 -12.84
CA PHE A 643 -25.65 -4.89 -13.81
C PHE A 643 -24.98 -4.79 -15.19
N ASN A 644 -24.96 -5.90 -15.94
CA ASN A 644 -24.17 -6.11 -17.17
C ASN A 644 -22.67 -6.29 -16.98
N ASN A 645 -22.18 -6.33 -15.74
CA ASN A 645 -20.81 -6.74 -15.43
C ASN A 645 -20.86 -7.98 -14.53
N SER A 646 -19.80 -8.77 -14.55
CA SER A 646 -19.57 -9.79 -13.57
C SER A 646 -19.13 -9.17 -12.22
N PRO A 647 -19.32 -9.90 -11.11
CA PRO A 647 -18.77 -9.48 -9.82
C PRO A 647 -17.25 -9.30 -9.82
N ASP A 648 -16.51 -10.11 -10.59
CA ASP A 648 -15.05 -10.01 -10.69
C ASP A 648 -14.61 -8.75 -11.45
N GLU A 649 -15.25 -8.43 -12.58
CA GLU A 649 -15.00 -7.18 -13.31
C GLU A 649 -15.27 -5.95 -12.44
N THR A 650 -16.35 -5.98 -11.66
CA THR A 650 -16.68 -4.88 -10.74
C THR A 650 -15.60 -4.70 -9.68
N ALA A 651 -15.08 -5.81 -9.12
CA ALA A 651 -13.99 -5.76 -8.15
C ALA A 651 -12.70 -5.19 -8.77
N TYR A 652 -12.40 -5.60 -10.01
CA TYR A 652 -11.28 -5.09 -10.79
C TYR A 652 -11.40 -3.58 -11.07
N TYR A 653 -12.50 -3.13 -11.69
CA TYR A 653 -12.70 -1.71 -12.02
C TYR A 653 -12.62 -0.82 -10.78
N ARG A 654 -13.27 -1.22 -9.68
CA ARG A 654 -13.19 -0.46 -8.43
C ARG A 654 -11.74 -0.39 -7.93
N HIS A 655 -10.99 -1.49 -7.92
CA HIS A 655 -9.59 -1.47 -7.50
C HIS A 655 -8.75 -0.43 -8.28
N ILE A 656 -8.91 -0.39 -9.61
CA ILE A 656 -8.19 0.57 -10.46
C ILE A 656 -8.60 2.01 -10.09
N LEU A 657 -9.90 2.30 -9.91
CA LEU A 657 -10.38 3.62 -9.46
C LEU A 657 -9.79 4.05 -8.11
N PHE A 658 -9.58 3.10 -7.18
CA PHE A 658 -8.99 3.37 -5.86
C PHE A 658 -7.47 3.51 -5.87
N THR A 659 -6.80 3.16 -6.97
CA THR A 659 -5.33 3.17 -7.08
C THR A 659 -4.81 4.26 -8.01
N GLU A 660 -5.57 4.61 -9.05
CA GLU A 660 -5.12 5.55 -10.08
C GLU A 660 -5.22 7.02 -9.69
N ASN A 661 -4.47 7.87 -10.39
CA ASN A 661 -4.48 9.32 -10.17
C ASN A 661 -5.78 9.99 -10.68
N VAL A 662 -5.93 11.30 -10.46
CA VAL A 662 -7.14 12.05 -10.85
C VAL A 662 -7.39 12.01 -12.36
N LEU A 663 -6.36 12.21 -13.19
CA LEU A 663 -6.47 12.26 -14.64
C LEU A 663 -6.93 10.93 -15.25
N GLU A 664 -6.33 9.83 -14.80
CA GLU A 664 -6.74 8.49 -15.25
C GLU A 664 -8.15 8.16 -14.73
N SER A 665 -8.47 8.59 -13.51
CA SER A 665 -9.79 8.39 -12.92
C SER A 665 -10.89 9.19 -13.61
N THR A 666 -10.65 10.42 -14.04
CA THR A 666 -11.62 11.20 -14.82
C THR A 666 -11.85 10.56 -16.18
N THR A 667 -10.80 10.05 -16.83
CA THR A 667 -10.91 9.30 -18.10
C THR A 667 -11.73 8.01 -17.93
N MET A 668 -11.55 7.30 -16.80
CA MET A 668 -12.36 6.13 -16.46
C MET A 668 -13.84 6.48 -16.23
N ILE A 669 -14.13 7.63 -15.62
CA ILE A 669 -15.50 8.10 -15.38
C ILE A 669 -16.14 8.56 -16.70
N GLN A 670 -15.44 9.38 -17.47
CA GLN A 670 -15.87 9.97 -18.72
C GLN A 670 -14.82 9.73 -19.81
N PRO A 671 -15.00 8.68 -20.63
CA PRO A 671 -14.08 8.39 -21.72
C PRO A 671 -13.98 9.53 -22.72
N VAL A 672 -12.75 9.82 -23.17
CA VAL A 672 -12.47 10.88 -24.16
C VAL A 672 -12.72 10.36 -25.57
N LEU A 673 -13.39 11.16 -26.40
CA LEU A 673 -13.69 10.85 -27.79
C LEU A 673 -13.06 11.89 -28.72
N PHE A 674 -12.11 11.45 -29.57
CA PHE A 674 -11.45 12.30 -30.56
C PHE A 674 -12.08 12.11 -31.95
N SER A 675 -12.23 13.20 -32.71
CA SER A 675 -12.69 13.17 -34.11
C SER A 675 -11.56 13.65 -35.02
N TYR A 676 -11.30 12.90 -36.09
CA TYR A 676 -10.30 13.23 -37.11
C TYR A 676 -11.01 13.42 -38.44
N SER A 677 -10.76 14.53 -39.13
CA SER A 677 -11.26 14.78 -40.49
C SER A 677 -10.09 15.12 -41.42
N PHE A 678 -10.21 14.72 -42.69
CA PHE A 678 -9.32 15.24 -43.73
C PHE A 678 -9.65 16.73 -43.93
N ARG A 679 -8.62 17.57 -43.90
CA ARG A 679 -8.75 18.99 -44.24
C ARG A 679 -8.86 19.20 -45.74
#